data_AF-A0A955D1X0-F1
#
_entry.id   AF-A0A955D1X0-F1
#
_cell.length_a   1.000
_cell.length_b   1.000
_cell.length_c   1.000
_cell.angle_alpha   90.00
_cell.angle_beta   90.00
_cell.angle_gamma   90.00
#
_symmetry.space_group_name_H-M   'P 1'
#
loop_
_entity.id
_entity.type
_entity.pdbx_description
1 polymer ?
#
loop_
_entity_poly.entity_id
_entity_poly.type
_entity_poly.pdbx_seq_one_letter_code
_entity_poly.pdbx_strand_id
1 'polypeptide(L)'
;MDGRHTSRRGMLRVRFAPLFALAQALLILALGRSAAAQGTSGQFPDPVSSRDLLVILDRYVKPDPEQWTAIERFHDTYKAEFAALREGDIDKFLQDARSMQGRMPSTKQMEDYIHRMDRINDRIRTLDNRLIDQIQTVLRDDQITQVPRVRLARERQVYTGSMMSRALAGGGRTSDLSQIVSTLELSPEEAAAIDRECATYETQLTRAAGKLRDATMRMFADLIAALEAAGFGDMGPEDMANDPDRMQRMMEVIKEAYAAVGRRTAERAADIVEINRRTLRAFSTQLPPDQARKLRGTFLAESYPQIQQLDPSVELALRAAIRSTTLPDDQRAAAEAMLRSFFATDDSIVDKMMDLADRTRAGATPFDFDPAAMEAQQKSMQELVDERNKAMEGFRAQAEALLGREILERLMADAAASDGNGVGSGDIAPVDREPDSAQAPEPPRPRGPVPPSIGVAEIGDWTRRLAPPAERKAILDTAHGDYLDRWQKEVAPFAQKIADAQRRIYGWGESGENFSPDESSVDEVYELRRQAIDAANRMDAELMAIVREFVATEAQDRDVRLIELRRLLRVGRPEDSMSWIGFGRTESNEASLDLFEIVDQALHGNDNGVAELIILDHADRLAETTRQLADATRDAQRLQERLSSVFFLSSMGGWFPISP
;
A
#
# COMPACT_ATOMS: atom_id res chain seq x y z
N MET A 1 -32.40 -72.84 -47.18
CA MET A 1 -33.02 -71.51 -47.31
C MET A 1 -32.74 -70.79 -46.01
N ASP A 2 -31.61 -70.10 -45.94
CA ASP A 2 -31.44 -68.68 -46.30
C ASP A 2 -32.30 -67.76 -45.38
N GLY A 3 -31.77 -66.75 -44.69
CA GLY A 3 -30.54 -66.02 -44.94
C GLY A 3 -30.06 -65.19 -43.75
N ARG A 4 -28.92 -64.55 -44.03
CA ARG A 4 -27.95 -63.90 -43.15
C ARG A 4 -28.48 -62.60 -42.53
N HIS A 5 -28.05 -62.30 -41.30
CA HIS A 5 -27.57 -60.97 -40.96
C HIS A 5 -26.46 -61.04 -39.89
N THR A 6 -25.27 -60.65 -40.31
CA THR A 6 -24.06 -60.48 -39.51
C THR A 6 -24.09 -59.16 -38.75
N SER A 7 -23.81 -59.19 -37.45
CA SER A 7 -23.32 -58.00 -36.73
C SER A 7 -22.15 -58.39 -35.82
N ARG A 8 -20.95 -58.03 -36.28
CA ARG A 8 -19.70 -58.03 -35.51
C ARG A 8 -19.80 -56.93 -34.45
N ARG A 9 -19.79 -57.29 -33.16
CA ARG A 9 -19.34 -56.39 -32.09
C ARG A 9 -18.04 -56.92 -31.53
N GLY A 10 -16.95 -56.36 -32.06
CA GLY A 10 -15.60 -56.62 -31.60
C GLY A 10 -15.37 -56.06 -30.20
N MET A 11 -14.71 -56.86 -29.38
CA MET A 11 -14.11 -56.50 -28.12
C MET A 11 -13.17 -55.29 -28.30
N LEU A 12 -13.45 -54.21 -27.60
CA LEU A 12 -12.49 -53.16 -27.25
C LEU A 12 -12.70 -52.83 -25.77
N ARG A 13 -12.29 -53.78 -24.91
CA ARG A 13 -12.17 -53.53 -23.47
C ARG A 13 -10.77 -52.97 -23.19
N VAL A 14 -10.76 -51.66 -22.94
CA VAL A 14 -10.02 -50.96 -21.88
C VAL A 14 -8.50 -51.13 -21.85
N ARG A 15 -7.79 -50.14 -22.43
CA ARG A 15 -6.38 -49.80 -22.12
C ARG A 15 -6.20 -48.35 -21.62
N PHE A 16 -7.25 -47.72 -21.07
CA PHE A 16 -7.17 -46.33 -20.59
C PHE A 16 -7.06 -46.20 -19.06
N ALA A 17 -7.19 -47.29 -18.30
CA ALA A 17 -7.05 -47.28 -16.85
C ALA A 17 -5.71 -46.72 -16.32
N PRO A 18 -4.53 -47.03 -16.91
CA PRO A 18 -3.26 -46.49 -16.39
C PRO A 18 -3.05 -45.01 -16.71
N LEU A 19 -3.59 -44.51 -17.83
CA LEU A 19 -3.55 -43.08 -18.19
C LEU A 19 -4.45 -42.24 -17.30
N PHE A 20 -5.61 -42.76 -16.91
CA PHE A 20 -6.53 -42.06 -16.00
C PHE A 20 -5.98 -42.03 -14.56
N ALA A 21 -5.34 -43.11 -14.10
CA ALA A 21 -4.68 -43.15 -12.79
C ALA A 21 -3.45 -42.22 -12.73
N LEU A 22 -2.67 -42.12 -13.81
CA LEU A 22 -1.54 -41.18 -13.92
C LEU A 22 -2.03 -39.72 -13.97
N ALA A 23 -3.10 -39.45 -14.72
CA ALA A 23 -3.72 -38.12 -14.76
C ALA A 23 -4.31 -37.72 -13.39
N GLN A 24 -4.94 -38.65 -12.66
CA GLN A 24 -5.40 -38.39 -11.29
C GLN A 24 -4.25 -38.19 -10.31
N ALA A 25 -3.17 -38.97 -10.40
CA ALA A 25 -1.98 -38.78 -9.57
C ALA A 25 -1.28 -37.45 -9.86
N LEU A 26 -1.17 -37.05 -11.13
CA LEU A 26 -0.66 -35.74 -11.55
C LEU A 26 -1.59 -34.60 -11.13
N LEU A 27 -2.92 -34.78 -11.15
CA LEU A 27 -3.88 -33.80 -10.67
C LEU A 27 -3.82 -33.66 -9.13
N ILE A 28 -3.63 -34.75 -8.39
CA ILE A 28 -3.44 -34.73 -6.92
C ILE A 28 -2.08 -34.13 -6.54
N LEU A 29 -1.03 -34.31 -7.35
CA LEU A 29 0.27 -33.66 -7.19
C LEU A 29 0.24 -32.17 -7.61
N ALA A 30 -0.54 -31.80 -8.63
CA ALA A 30 -0.73 -30.42 -9.08
C ALA A 30 -1.71 -29.63 -8.20
N LEU A 31 -2.62 -30.31 -7.49
CA LEU A 31 -3.43 -29.77 -6.39
C LEU A 31 -2.72 -29.90 -5.02
N GLY A 32 -1.47 -30.36 -5.03
CA GLY A 32 -0.63 -30.54 -3.86
C GLY A 32 -0.31 -29.20 -3.21
N ARG A 33 -0.99 -28.93 -2.09
CA ARG A 33 -0.88 -27.75 -1.22
C ARG A 33 -1.33 -26.47 -1.90
N SER A 34 -2.58 -26.07 -1.60
CA SER A 34 -2.95 -24.66 -1.52
C SER A 34 -1.74 -23.92 -0.94
N ALA A 35 -1.18 -22.97 -1.68
CA ALA A 35 -0.01 -22.24 -1.24
C ALA A 35 -0.27 -21.75 0.19
N ALA A 36 0.39 -22.36 1.17
CA ALA A 36 0.35 -22.02 2.59
C ALA A 36 1.05 -20.67 2.85
N ALA A 37 1.05 -19.79 1.84
CA ALA A 37 1.54 -18.44 1.82
C ALA A 37 0.42 -17.41 2.06
N GLN A 38 -0.85 -17.83 2.16
CA GLN A 38 -1.85 -17.01 2.84
C GLN A 38 -1.40 -16.88 4.29
N GLY A 39 -1.03 -15.65 4.70
CA GLY A 39 -0.48 -15.34 6.01
C GLY A 39 -1.40 -15.72 7.16
N THR A 40 -1.22 -15.11 8.33
CA THR A 40 -2.05 -15.37 9.53
C THR A 40 -3.52 -14.90 9.41
N SER A 41 -4.03 -14.70 8.19
CA SER A 41 -5.32 -14.13 7.83
C SER A 41 -5.57 -12.71 8.39
N GLY A 42 -4.51 -12.02 8.82
CA GLY A 42 -4.59 -10.72 9.47
C GLY A 42 -5.15 -10.75 10.91
N GLN A 43 -5.43 -11.95 11.44
CA GLN A 43 -5.89 -12.14 12.83
C GLN A 43 -4.73 -12.11 13.83
N PHE A 44 -3.57 -12.61 13.42
CA PHE A 44 -2.34 -12.53 14.19
C PHE A 44 -1.31 -11.65 13.44
N PRO A 45 -0.23 -11.22 14.10
CA PRO A 45 0.90 -10.64 13.41
C PRO A 45 1.58 -11.68 12.52
N ASP A 46 2.00 -11.28 11.33
CA ASP A 46 2.86 -12.09 10.47
C ASP A 46 4.29 -12.18 11.04
N PRO A 47 5.06 -13.24 10.68
CA PRO A 47 6.46 -13.33 11.10
C PRO A 47 7.24 -12.10 10.65
N VAL A 48 8.27 -11.72 11.39
CA VAL A 48 9.20 -10.66 10.95
C VAL A 48 9.76 -11.06 9.59
N SER A 49 9.49 -10.29 8.54
CA SER A 49 10.06 -10.54 7.22
C SER A 49 11.55 -10.17 7.20
N SER A 50 12.30 -10.64 6.20
CA SER A 50 13.72 -10.26 6.08
C SER A 50 13.87 -8.76 5.84
N ARG A 51 12.94 -8.16 5.09
CA ARG A 51 12.85 -6.72 4.87
C ARG A 51 12.57 -5.97 6.17
N ASP A 52 11.57 -6.40 6.94
CA ASP A 52 11.24 -5.73 8.21
C ASP A 52 12.41 -5.82 9.18
N LEU A 53 13.06 -6.99 9.24
CA LEU A 53 14.25 -7.18 10.06
C LEU A 53 15.38 -6.23 9.63
N LEU A 54 15.62 -6.11 8.32
CA LEU A 54 16.59 -5.17 7.76
C LEU A 54 16.25 -3.73 8.15
N VAL A 55 15.03 -3.28 7.90
CA VAL A 55 14.60 -1.90 8.21
C VAL A 55 14.74 -1.60 9.71
N ILE A 56 14.35 -2.53 10.59
CA ILE A 56 14.44 -2.33 12.03
C ILE A 56 15.91 -2.33 12.49
N LEU A 57 16.71 -3.30 12.04
CA LEU A 57 18.10 -3.41 12.50
C LEU A 57 18.97 -2.31 11.90
N ASP A 58 18.79 -1.92 10.65
CA ASP A 58 19.52 -0.79 10.05
C ASP A 58 19.20 0.53 10.76
N ARG A 59 17.95 0.72 11.19
CA ARG A 59 17.57 1.90 11.96
C ARG A 59 18.28 2.01 13.31
N TYR A 60 18.32 0.92 14.08
CA TYR A 60 18.72 0.98 15.49
C TYR A 60 20.13 0.43 15.75
N VAL A 61 20.55 -0.61 15.04
CA VAL A 61 21.72 -1.43 15.38
C VAL A 61 22.83 -1.28 14.34
N LYS A 62 22.48 -1.07 13.06
CA LYS A 62 23.41 -1.01 11.91
C LYS A 62 24.41 -2.16 11.92
N PRO A 63 23.96 -3.42 11.77
CA PRO A 63 24.87 -4.56 11.76
C PRO A 63 25.83 -4.48 10.57
N ASP A 64 27.07 -4.91 10.76
CA ASP A 64 28.04 -5.05 9.67
C ASP A 64 27.76 -6.33 8.83
N PRO A 65 28.41 -6.51 7.67
CA PRO A 65 28.14 -7.67 6.80
C PRO A 65 28.39 -9.05 7.46
N GLU A 66 29.35 -9.16 8.37
CA GLU A 66 29.63 -10.42 9.07
C GLU A 66 28.52 -10.73 10.09
N GLN A 67 28.08 -9.71 10.82
CA GLN A 67 26.92 -9.80 11.73
C GLN A 67 25.67 -10.20 10.96
N TRP A 68 25.42 -9.61 9.78
CA TRP A 68 24.27 -9.95 8.93
C TRP A 68 24.22 -11.41 8.54
N THR A 69 25.37 -11.99 8.16
CA THR A 69 25.45 -13.42 7.82
C THR A 69 25.03 -14.32 8.98
N ALA A 70 25.32 -13.93 10.22
CA ALA A 70 24.87 -14.67 11.41
C ALA A 70 23.38 -14.44 11.69
N ILE A 71 22.91 -13.20 11.56
CA ILE A 71 21.51 -12.80 11.76
C ILE A 71 20.58 -13.56 10.81
N GLU A 72 20.96 -13.72 9.54
CA GLU A 72 20.18 -14.50 8.55
C GLU A 72 19.95 -15.94 9.01
N ARG A 73 20.95 -16.60 9.58
CA ARG A 73 20.82 -17.98 10.09
C ARG A 73 19.86 -18.06 11.28
N PHE A 74 19.89 -17.06 12.18
CA PHE A 74 18.91 -16.97 13.27
C PHE A 74 17.50 -16.73 12.73
N HIS A 75 17.37 -15.89 11.69
CA HIS A 75 16.10 -15.59 11.04
C HIS A 75 15.50 -16.80 10.32
N ASP A 76 16.30 -17.61 9.65
CA ASP A 76 15.83 -18.86 9.03
C ASP A 76 15.27 -19.83 10.06
N THR A 77 15.95 -19.95 11.21
CA THR A 77 15.47 -20.76 12.34
C THR A 77 14.15 -20.21 12.86
N TYR A 78 14.06 -18.90 13.08
CA TYR A 78 12.83 -18.22 13.49
C TYR A 78 11.67 -18.47 12.50
N LYS A 79 11.90 -18.35 11.20
CA LYS A 79 10.89 -18.62 10.16
C LYS A 79 10.39 -20.06 10.21
N ALA A 80 11.28 -21.03 10.42
CA ALA A 80 10.90 -22.43 10.55
C ALA A 80 10.04 -22.67 11.82
N GLU A 81 10.42 -22.09 12.96
CA GLU A 81 9.64 -22.18 14.20
C GLU A 81 8.27 -21.50 14.07
N PHE A 82 8.22 -20.34 13.40
CA PHE A 82 6.97 -19.64 13.15
C PHE A 82 6.07 -20.42 12.18
N ALA A 83 6.64 -21.03 11.13
CA ALA A 83 5.88 -21.89 10.22
C ALA A 83 5.22 -23.06 10.98
N ALA A 84 5.93 -23.68 11.92
CA ALA A 84 5.36 -24.71 12.78
C ALA A 84 4.24 -24.19 13.70
N LEU A 85 4.39 -22.98 14.27
CA LEU A 85 3.32 -22.33 15.04
C LEU A 85 2.09 -22.06 14.17
N ARG A 86 2.31 -21.62 12.94
CA ARG A 86 1.27 -21.30 11.97
C ARG A 86 0.49 -22.54 11.54
N GLU A 87 1.20 -23.61 11.17
CA GLU A 87 0.62 -24.88 10.76
C GLU A 87 -0.01 -25.67 11.92
N GLY A 88 0.27 -25.29 13.17
CA GLY A 88 -0.29 -25.88 14.37
C GLY A 88 -1.38 -25.04 15.01
N ASP A 89 -1.02 -24.27 16.04
CA ASP A 89 -1.98 -23.56 16.88
C ASP A 89 -2.79 -22.52 16.11
N ILE A 90 -2.16 -21.79 15.17
CA ILE A 90 -2.87 -20.75 14.41
C ILE A 90 -3.88 -21.38 13.47
N ASP A 91 -3.50 -22.39 12.67
CA ASP A 91 -4.44 -23.07 11.77
C ASP A 91 -5.62 -23.67 12.55
N LYS A 92 -5.35 -24.33 13.68
CA LYS A 92 -6.40 -24.85 14.57
C LYS A 92 -7.32 -23.74 15.08
N PHE A 93 -6.75 -22.62 15.52
CA PHE A 93 -7.52 -21.47 15.96
C PHE A 93 -8.41 -20.90 14.84
N LEU A 94 -7.89 -20.80 13.61
CA LEU A 94 -8.65 -20.31 12.46
C LEU A 94 -9.77 -21.28 12.07
N GLN A 95 -9.56 -22.59 12.18
CA GLN A 95 -10.61 -23.59 12.00
C GLN A 95 -11.70 -23.45 13.07
N ASP A 96 -11.30 -23.29 14.34
CA ASP A 96 -12.23 -23.04 15.44
C ASP A 96 -13.03 -21.75 15.20
N ALA A 97 -12.37 -20.68 14.75
CA ALA A 97 -12.99 -19.40 14.41
C ALA A 97 -14.03 -19.54 13.29
N ARG A 98 -13.71 -20.30 12.23
CA ARG A 98 -14.66 -20.62 11.14
C ARG A 98 -15.86 -21.40 11.64
N SER A 99 -15.69 -22.29 12.61
CA SER A 99 -16.82 -23.04 13.19
C SER A 99 -17.80 -22.17 13.97
N MET A 100 -17.35 -21.00 14.42
CA MET A 100 -18.21 -19.99 15.08
C MET A 100 -18.89 -19.04 14.09
N GLN A 101 -18.52 -19.07 12.79
CA GLN A 101 -19.20 -18.26 11.78
C GLN A 101 -20.63 -18.78 11.54
N GLY A 102 -21.60 -17.88 11.55
CA GLY A 102 -23.01 -18.17 11.26
C GLY A 102 -23.93 -18.38 12.48
N ARG A 103 -23.40 -18.30 13.71
CA ARG A 103 -24.17 -18.21 14.94
C ARG A 103 -23.58 -17.15 15.86
N MET A 104 -24.40 -16.53 16.69
CA MET A 104 -23.90 -15.62 17.72
C MET A 104 -23.14 -16.46 18.78
N PRO A 105 -21.86 -16.17 19.04
CA PRO A 105 -21.12 -16.88 20.08
C PRO A 105 -21.60 -16.44 21.47
N SER A 106 -21.60 -17.38 22.42
CA SER A 106 -21.81 -17.05 23.84
C SER A 106 -20.63 -16.28 24.43
N THR A 107 -20.84 -15.58 25.54
CA THR A 107 -19.79 -14.86 26.29
C THR A 107 -18.64 -15.80 26.62
N LYS A 108 -18.94 -17.00 27.13
CA LYS A 108 -17.92 -17.99 27.46
C LYS A 108 -17.12 -18.45 26.24
N GLN A 109 -17.78 -18.67 25.10
CA GLN A 109 -17.06 -19.01 23.85
C GLN A 109 -16.14 -17.87 23.40
N MET A 110 -16.57 -16.62 23.57
CA MET A 110 -15.75 -15.46 23.25
C MET A 110 -14.58 -15.29 24.23
N GLU A 111 -14.79 -15.51 25.53
CA GLU A 111 -13.71 -15.53 26.53
C GLU A 111 -12.66 -16.60 26.21
N ASP A 112 -13.11 -17.83 25.90
CA ASP A 112 -12.24 -18.93 25.50
C ASP A 112 -11.51 -18.63 24.17
N TYR A 113 -12.14 -17.89 23.27
CA TYR A 113 -11.53 -17.41 22.02
C TYR A 113 -10.44 -16.38 22.30
N ILE A 114 -10.73 -15.36 23.11
CA ILE A 114 -9.76 -14.31 23.49
C ILE A 114 -8.56 -14.95 24.22
N HIS A 115 -8.80 -15.84 25.17
CA HIS A 115 -7.71 -16.54 25.89
C HIS A 115 -6.82 -17.38 24.98
N ARG A 116 -7.39 -18.06 23.97
CA ARG A 116 -6.61 -18.78 22.96
C ARG A 116 -5.80 -17.81 22.09
N MET A 117 -6.40 -16.71 21.68
CA MET A 117 -5.74 -15.67 20.89
C MET A 117 -4.57 -15.05 21.67
N ASP A 118 -4.74 -14.74 22.95
CA ASP A 118 -3.67 -14.20 23.81
C ASP A 118 -2.52 -15.19 23.95
N ARG A 119 -2.83 -16.48 24.17
CA ARG A 119 -1.80 -17.53 24.23
C ARG A 119 -0.98 -17.62 22.94
N ILE A 120 -1.62 -17.55 21.77
CA ILE A 120 -0.91 -17.57 20.49
C ILE A 120 -0.04 -16.33 20.34
N ASN A 121 -0.55 -15.15 20.69
CA ASN A 121 0.22 -13.91 20.65
C ASN A 121 1.42 -13.94 21.61
N ASP A 122 1.29 -14.55 22.79
CA ASP A 122 2.40 -14.74 23.72
C ASP A 122 3.46 -15.71 23.17
N ARG A 123 3.05 -16.75 22.44
CA ARG A 123 3.98 -17.64 21.72
C ARG A 123 4.71 -16.88 20.60
N ILE A 124 4.01 -16.05 19.82
CA ILE A 124 4.61 -15.18 18.80
C ILE A 124 5.63 -14.24 19.45
N ARG A 125 5.26 -13.55 20.54
CA ARG A 125 6.16 -12.66 21.28
C ARG A 125 7.39 -13.41 21.81
N THR A 126 7.23 -14.66 22.23
CA THR A 126 8.34 -15.51 22.68
C THR A 126 9.31 -15.83 21.53
N LEU A 127 8.79 -16.15 20.34
CA LEU A 127 9.63 -16.37 19.15
C LEU A 127 10.37 -15.08 18.73
N ASP A 128 9.66 -13.96 18.69
CA ASP A 128 10.24 -12.65 18.36
C ASP A 128 11.36 -12.28 19.36
N ASN A 129 11.10 -12.45 20.67
CA ASN A 129 12.09 -12.16 21.70
C ASN A 129 13.31 -13.06 21.60
N ARG A 130 13.13 -14.36 21.30
CA ARG A 130 14.22 -15.31 21.11
C ARG A 130 15.09 -14.93 19.91
N LEU A 131 14.48 -14.55 18.78
CA LEU A 131 15.22 -14.07 17.62
C LEU A 131 16.09 -12.86 18.02
N ILE A 132 15.51 -11.90 18.73
CA ILE A 132 16.24 -10.69 19.15
C ILE A 132 17.34 -11.02 20.18
N ASP A 133 17.11 -11.97 21.10
CA ASP A 133 18.14 -12.47 22.03
C ASP A 133 19.31 -13.10 21.28
N GLN A 134 19.04 -13.88 20.24
CA GLN A 134 20.09 -14.50 19.40
C GLN A 134 20.88 -13.45 18.64
N ILE A 135 20.20 -12.47 18.03
CA ILE A 135 20.83 -11.34 17.34
C ILE A 135 21.78 -10.61 18.31
N GLN A 136 21.34 -10.35 19.55
CA GLN A 136 22.15 -9.66 20.57
C GLN A 136 23.51 -10.34 20.81
N THR A 137 23.64 -11.67 20.62
CA THR A 137 24.89 -12.40 20.86
C THR A 137 26.01 -12.11 19.86
N VAL A 138 25.68 -11.54 18.70
CA VAL A 138 26.66 -11.18 17.65
C VAL A 138 26.90 -9.67 17.55
N LEU A 139 26.22 -8.88 18.38
CA LEU A 139 26.35 -7.43 18.40
C LEU A 139 27.51 -6.97 19.29
N ARG A 140 28.06 -5.80 18.97
CA ARG A 140 29.04 -5.08 19.80
C ARG A 140 28.37 -4.40 20.99
N ASP A 141 29.14 -4.04 22.01
CA ASP A 141 28.61 -3.42 23.24
C ASP A 141 27.81 -2.13 22.98
N ASP A 142 28.25 -1.28 22.04
CA ASP A 142 27.55 -0.06 21.64
C ASP A 142 26.19 -0.38 21.00
N GLN A 143 26.15 -1.39 20.13
CA GLN A 143 24.94 -1.86 19.45
C GLN A 143 23.95 -2.52 20.41
N ILE A 144 24.44 -3.27 21.41
CA ILE A 144 23.61 -3.94 22.41
C ILE A 144 22.70 -2.96 23.15
N THR A 145 23.15 -1.72 23.37
CA THR A 145 22.34 -0.68 24.04
C THR A 145 21.08 -0.29 23.27
N GLN A 146 21.03 -0.57 21.95
CA GLN A 146 19.91 -0.25 21.07
C GLN A 146 18.90 -1.41 20.94
N VAL A 147 19.25 -2.62 21.37
CA VAL A 147 18.38 -3.81 21.32
C VAL A 147 17.01 -3.61 21.99
N PRO A 148 16.89 -2.90 23.13
CA PRO A 148 15.56 -2.60 23.70
C PRO A 148 14.63 -1.87 22.72
N ARG A 149 15.16 -0.97 21.86
CA ARG A 149 14.37 -0.22 20.88
C ARG A 149 13.93 -1.10 19.71
N VAL A 150 14.77 -2.06 19.30
CA VAL A 150 14.39 -3.11 18.33
C VAL A 150 13.17 -3.90 18.82
N ARG A 151 13.16 -4.30 20.10
CA ARG A 151 12.01 -4.99 20.72
C ARG A 151 10.76 -4.12 20.69
N LEU A 152 10.88 -2.85 21.13
CA LEU A 152 9.76 -1.92 21.14
C LEU A 152 9.18 -1.71 19.73
N ALA A 153 10.02 -1.58 18.70
CA ALA A 153 9.59 -1.43 17.32
C ALA A 153 8.80 -2.64 16.82
N ARG A 154 9.31 -3.86 17.07
CA ARG A 154 8.60 -5.09 16.72
C ARG A 154 7.28 -5.21 17.47
N GLU A 155 7.29 -4.91 18.77
CA GLU A 155 6.09 -4.98 19.60
C GLU A 155 5.00 -3.99 19.11
N ARG A 156 5.37 -2.79 18.65
CA ARG A 156 4.43 -1.87 18.01
C ARG A 156 3.86 -2.43 16.72
N GLN A 157 4.67 -3.01 15.84
CA GLN A 157 4.18 -3.65 14.61
C GLN A 157 3.16 -4.76 14.91
N VAL A 158 3.40 -5.54 15.97
CA VAL A 158 2.46 -6.57 16.45
C VAL A 158 1.14 -5.96 16.91
N TYR A 159 1.17 -4.84 17.64
CA TYR A 159 -0.05 -4.18 18.13
C TYR A 159 -0.83 -3.48 17.02
N THR A 160 -0.16 -2.87 16.04
CA THR A 160 -0.81 -2.10 14.96
C THR A 160 -1.14 -2.94 13.73
N GLY A 161 -0.55 -4.14 13.60
CA GLY A 161 -0.74 -5.05 12.46
C GLY A 161 -2.08 -5.77 12.43
N SER A 162 -2.82 -5.82 13.54
CA SER A 162 -4.13 -6.49 13.59
C SER A 162 -5.17 -5.75 12.74
N MET A 163 -5.77 -6.45 11.79
CA MET A 163 -6.85 -5.93 10.94
C MET A 163 -8.02 -5.40 11.78
N MET A 164 -8.34 -6.10 12.87
CA MET A 164 -9.43 -5.75 13.77
C MET A 164 -9.16 -4.41 14.48
N SER A 165 -7.93 -4.20 14.96
CA SER A 165 -7.53 -2.93 15.55
C SER A 165 -7.65 -1.78 14.54
N ARG A 166 -7.31 -2.03 13.27
CA ARG A 166 -7.41 -1.02 12.20
C ARG A 166 -8.85 -0.68 11.85
N ALA A 167 -9.72 -1.68 11.76
CA ALA A 167 -11.12 -1.50 11.41
C ALA A 167 -11.89 -0.73 12.50
N LEU A 168 -11.61 -1.01 13.77
CA LEU A 168 -12.40 -0.51 14.90
C LEU A 168 -11.89 0.82 15.46
N ALA A 169 -10.63 1.18 15.23
CA ALA A 169 -10.08 2.49 15.60
C ALA A 169 -10.56 3.64 14.69
N GLY A 170 -11.69 3.48 13.99
CA GLY A 170 -12.28 4.53 13.15
C GLY A 170 -11.44 4.88 11.91
N GLY A 171 -10.66 3.93 11.39
CA GLY A 171 -9.89 4.09 10.14
C GLY A 171 -8.68 5.02 10.22
N GLY A 172 -8.36 5.60 11.38
CA GLY A 172 -7.15 6.39 11.57
C GLY A 172 -5.92 5.49 11.61
N ARG A 173 -4.96 5.68 10.70
CA ARG A 173 -3.63 5.06 10.84
C ARG A 173 -2.94 5.72 12.02
N THR A 174 -2.53 4.92 13.01
CA THR A 174 -1.63 5.41 14.05
C THR A 174 -0.24 5.56 13.43
N SER A 175 0.18 6.78 13.11
CA SER A 175 1.57 7.02 12.67
C SER A 175 2.55 6.79 13.81
N ASP A 176 3.71 6.24 13.46
CA ASP A 176 4.88 6.13 14.34
C ASP A 176 5.89 7.20 13.92
N LEU A 177 6.01 8.27 14.71
CA LEU A 177 6.95 9.35 14.44
C LEU A 177 8.41 8.88 14.42
N SER A 178 8.77 7.81 15.14
CA SER A 178 10.13 7.25 15.08
C SER A 178 10.43 6.65 13.72
N GLN A 179 9.40 6.08 13.06
CA GLN A 179 9.51 5.62 11.69
C GLN A 179 9.62 6.79 10.71
N ILE A 180 8.81 7.83 10.86
CA ILE A 180 8.90 9.02 10.00
C ILE A 180 10.27 9.69 10.14
N VAL A 181 10.75 9.88 11.37
CA VAL A 181 12.08 10.45 11.65
C VAL A 181 13.19 9.64 10.97
N SER A 182 13.08 8.31 10.92
CA SER A 182 14.09 7.48 10.24
C SER A 182 14.16 7.66 8.72
N THR A 183 13.17 8.30 8.11
CA THR A 183 13.16 8.65 6.67
C THR A 183 13.68 10.07 6.41
N LEU A 184 14.00 10.81 7.47
CA LEU A 184 14.61 12.13 7.37
C LEU A 184 16.12 11.99 7.19
N GLU A 185 16.70 12.89 6.40
CA GLU A 185 18.15 12.97 6.17
C GLU A 185 18.77 13.81 7.28
N LEU A 186 18.82 13.25 8.49
CA LEU A 186 19.40 13.92 9.65
C LEU A 186 20.90 13.70 9.70
N SER A 187 21.65 14.77 9.97
CA SER A 187 23.04 14.65 10.38
C SER A 187 23.15 13.88 11.71
N PRO A 188 24.32 13.31 12.04
CA PRO A 188 24.53 12.62 13.32
C PRO A 188 24.23 13.50 14.53
N GLU A 189 24.51 14.80 14.45
CA GLU A 189 24.25 15.77 15.52
C GLU A 189 22.75 16.03 15.71
N GLU A 190 22.01 16.21 14.61
CA GLU A 190 20.55 16.38 14.64
C GLU A 190 19.84 15.13 15.15
N ALA A 191 20.26 13.95 14.69
CA ALA A 191 19.73 12.67 15.17
C ALA A 191 19.98 12.49 16.67
N ALA A 192 21.20 12.79 17.13
CA ALA A 192 21.56 12.73 18.55
C ALA A 192 20.76 13.72 19.40
N ALA A 193 20.43 14.90 18.87
CA ALA A 193 19.66 15.92 19.58
C ALA A 193 18.25 15.42 19.97
N ILE A 194 17.59 14.65 19.10
CA ILE A 194 16.24 14.15 19.35
C ILE A 194 16.18 12.71 19.90
N ASP A 195 17.31 12.00 19.98
CA ASP A 195 17.36 10.57 20.29
C ASP A 195 16.68 10.22 21.63
N ARG A 196 16.95 11.02 22.68
CA ARG A 196 16.36 10.81 24.01
C ARG A 196 14.84 10.97 24.00
N GLU A 197 14.34 11.98 23.29
CA GLU A 197 12.91 12.22 23.14
C GLU A 197 12.27 11.08 22.32
N CYS A 198 12.96 10.62 21.28
CA CYS A 198 12.55 9.48 20.47
C CYS A 198 12.44 8.18 21.28
N ALA A 199 13.43 7.83 22.10
CA ALA A 199 13.37 6.65 22.97
C ALA A 199 12.23 6.73 24.01
N THR A 200 11.98 7.94 24.54
CA THR A 200 10.88 8.19 25.48
C THR A 200 9.53 8.01 24.79
N TYR A 201 9.38 8.59 23.60
CA TYR A 201 8.20 8.46 22.75
C TYR A 201 7.92 7.00 22.40
N GLU A 202 8.91 6.27 21.89
CA GLU A 202 8.78 4.86 21.50
C GLU A 202 8.25 4.00 22.66
N THR A 203 8.77 4.19 23.86
CA THR A 203 8.32 3.49 25.06
C THR A 203 6.86 3.81 25.41
N GLN A 204 6.49 5.10 25.35
CA GLN A 204 5.14 5.56 25.66
C GLN A 204 4.14 5.06 24.61
N LEU A 205 4.48 5.17 23.33
CA LEU A 205 3.67 4.70 22.21
C LEU A 205 3.46 3.19 22.28
N THR A 206 4.51 2.38 22.49
CA THR A 206 4.37 0.92 22.61
C THR A 206 3.41 0.55 23.73
N ARG A 207 3.53 1.20 24.90
CA ARG A 207 2.63 0.97 26.04
C ARG A 207 1.19 1.38 25.72
N ALA A 208 0.98 2.53 25.07
CA ALA A 208 -0.36 2.99 24.70
C ALA A 208 -1.01 2.09 23.64
N ALA A 209 -0.25 1.66 22.63
CA ALA A 209 -0.69 0.73 21.60
C ALA A 209 -1.10 -0.63 22.20
N GLY A 210 -0.34 -1.16 23.16
CA GLY A 210 -0.71 -2.38 23.88
C GLY A 210 -2.06 -2.23 24.62
N LYS A 211 -2.25 -1.11 25.35
CA LYS A 211 -3.53 -0.83 26.03
C LYS A 211 -4.71 -0.70 25.06
N LEU A 212 -4.49 -0.07 23.89
CA LEU A 212 -5.52 0.07 22.85
C LEU A 212 -5.89 -1.30 22.27
N ARG A 213 -4.91 -2.16 22.00
CA ARG A 213 -5.15 -3.54 21.56
C ARG A 213 -5.99 -4.29 22.59
N ASP A 214 -5.60 -4.25 23.87
CA ASP A 214 -6.32 -4.95 24.94
C ASP A 214 -7.78 -4.46 25.07
N ALA A 215 -7.99 -3.14 24.99
CA ALA A 215 -9.33 -2.54 25.00
C ALA A 215 -10.16 -3.01 23.79
N THR A 216 -9.58 -3.00 22.59
CA THR A 216 -10.23 -3.46 21.36
C THR A 216 -10.60 -4.95 21.42
N MET A 217 -9.72 -5.80 21.95
CA MET A 217 -9.98 -7.24 22.08
C MET A 217 -11.12 -7.53 23.06
N ARG A 218 -11.15 -6.82 24.19
CA ARG A 218 -12.23 -6.95 25.18
C ARG A 218 -13.56 -6.38 24.69
N MET A 219 -13.54 -5.50 23.71
CA MET A 219 -14.76 -4.84 23.24
C MET A 219 -15.83 -5.83 22.76
N PHE A 220 -15.42 -6.89 22.06
CA PHE A 220 -16.35 -7.92 21.59
C PHE A 220 -16.93 -8.77 22.71
N ALA A 221 -16.11 -9.14 23.70
CA ALA A 221 -16.61 -9.86 24.87
C ALA A 221 -17.61 -9.02 25.65
N ASP A 222 -17.30 -7.74 25.89
CA ASP A 222 -18.20 -6.84 26.60
C ASP A 222 -19.51 -6.62 25.83
N LEU A 223 -19.45 -6.54 24.49
CA LEU A 223 -20.64 -6.44 23.62
C LEU A 223 -21.51 -7.70 23.70
N ILE A 224 -20.92 -8.89 23.60
CA ILE A 224 -21.65 -10.16 23.70
C ILE A 224 -22.26 -10.31 25.08
N ALA A 225 -21.52 -9.99 26.14
CA ALA A 225 -22.02 -10.02 27.51
C ALA A 225 -23.22 -9.09 27.72
N ALA A 226 -23.21 -7.90 27.12
CA ALA A 226 -24.35 -6.99 27.15
C ALA A 226 -25.58 -7.58 26.43
N LEU A 227 -25.37 -8.25 25.29
CA LEU A 227 -26.45 -8.89 24.53
C LEU A 227 -27.04 -10.10 25.28
N GLU A 228 -26.20 -10.93 25.88
CA GLU A 228 -26.66 -12.01 26.75
C GLU A 228 -27.46 -11.49 27.95
N ALA A 229 -26.97 -10.45 28.62
CA ALA A 229 -27.67 -9.83 29.75
C ALA A 229 -29.04 -9.25 29.36
N ALA A 230 -29.20 -8.81 28.11
CA ALA A 230 -30.45 -8.34 27.55
C ALA A 230 -31.35 -9.47 27.00
N GLY A 231 -30.96 -10.73 27.12
CA GLY A 231 -31.74 -11.90 26.69
C GLY A 231 -31.60 -12.26 25.21
N PHE A 232 -30.51 -11.83 24.56
CA PHE A 232 -30.23 -12.07 23.14
C PHE A 232 -29.20 -13.19 22.88
N GLY A 233 -28.69 -13.85 23.92
CA GLY A 233 -27.59 -14.84 23.81
C GLY A 233 -27.87 -16.09 22.96
N ASP A 234 -29.13 -16.54 22.91
CA ASP A 234 -29.52 -17.79 22.25
C ASP A 234 -30.22 -17.58 20.88
N MET A 235 -30.11 -16.39 20.27
CA MET A 235 -30.81 -16.14 19.00
C MET A 235 -30.18 -16.86 17.82
N GLY A 236 -31.00 -17.66 17.14
CA GLY A 236 -30.65 -18.26 15.86
C GLY A 236 -30.89 -17.30 14.68
N PRO A 237 -30.35 -17.62 13.48
CA PRO A 237 -30.65 -16.90 12.25
C PRO A 237 -32.14 -16.80 11.92
N GLU A 238 -32.91 -17.83 12.28
CA GLU A 238 -34.37 -17.86 12.07
C GLU A 238 -35.11 -16.89 13.02
N ASP A 239 -34.64 -16.71 14.26
CA ASP A 239 -35.24 -15.75 15.19
C ASP A 239 -35.02 -14.32 14.73
N MET A 240 -33.85 -14.04 14.14
CA MET A 240 -33.50 -12.73 13.59
C MET A 240 -34.32 -12.38 12.35
N ALA A 241 -34.64 -13.37 11.51
CA ALA A 241 -35.41 -13.15 10.27
C ALA A 241 -36.92 -12.95 10.53
N ASN A 242 -37.45 -13.54 11.60
CA ASN A 242 -38.90 -13.64 11.82
C ASN A 242 -39.47 -12.60 12.81
N ASP A 243 -38.64 -11.84 13.54
CA ASP A 243 -39.09 -10.85 14.54
C ASP A 243 -38.35 -9.50 14.38
N PRO A 244 -38.86 -8.58 13.54
CA PRO A 244 -38.22 -7.29 13.29
C PRO A 244 -38.19 -6.38 14.54
N ASP A 245 -39.18 -6.48 15.44
CA ASP A 245 -39.21 -5.70 16.68
C ASP A 245 -38.12 -6.16 17.64
N ARG A 246 -37.89 -7.47 17.72
CA ARG A 246 -36.79 -8.03 18.51
C ARG A 246 -35.44 -7.66 17.95
N MET A 247 -35.29 -7.64 16.63
CA MET A 247 -34.09 -7.12 15.97
C MET A 247 -33.84 -5.65 16.29
N GLN A 248 -34.89 -4.82 16.28
CA GLN A 248 -34.78 -3.41 16.65
C GLN A 248 -34.29 -3.24 18.10
N ARG A 249 -34.87 -4.00 19.06
CA ARG A 249 -34.41 -3.98 20.46
C ARG A 249 -32.96 -4.46 20.60
N MET A 250 -32.56 -5.50 19.87
CA MET A 250 -31.18 -5.97 19.84
C MET A 250 -30.26 -4.87 19.33
N MET A 251 -30.62 -4.18 18.24
CA MET A 251 -29.82 -3.09 17.69
C MET A 251 -29.66 -1.93 18.68
N GLU A 252 -30.70 -1.58 19.45
CA GLU A 252 -30.56 -0.56 20.50
C GLU A 252 -29.60 -1.01 21.61
N VAL A 253 -29.64 -2.27 22.04
CA VAL A 253 -28.65 -2.81 23.00
C VAL A 253 -27.24 -2.81 22.41
N ILE A 254 -27.08 -3.16 21.13
CA ILE A 254 -25.79 -3.09 20.44
C ILE A 254 -25.28 -1.65 20.44
N LYS A 255 -26.11 -0.67 20.08
CA LYS A 255 -25.73 0.76 20.09
C LYS A 255 -25.30 1.22 21.47
N GLU A 256 -26.10 0.95 22.51
CA GLU A 256 -25.79 1.35 23.89
C GLU A 256 -24.51 0.69 24.41
N ALA A 257 -24.37 -0.62 24.19
CA ALA A 257 -23.17 -1.37 24.57
C ALA A 257 -21.94 -0.86 23.81
N TYR A 258 -22.07 -0.63 22.50
CA TYR A 258 -20.99 -0.10 21.68
C TYR A 258 -20.61 1.31 22.09
N ALA A 259 -21.55 2.19 22.42
CA ALA A 259 -21.25 3.52 22.95
C ALA A 259 -20.51 3.44 24.29
N ALA A 260 -20.90 2.53 25.18
CA ALA A 260 -20.22 2.34 26.47
C ALA A 260 -18.80 1.79 26.32
N VAL A 261 -18.62 0.78 25.48
CA VAL A 261 -17.34 0.09 25.30
C VAL A 261 -16.42 0.85 24.35
N GLY A 262 -16.97 1.39 23.27
CA GLY A 262 -16.29 2.23 22.28
C GLY A 262 -15.67 3.47 22.91
N ARG A 263 -16.30 4.09 23.92
CA ARG A 263 -15.69 5.18 24.69
C ARG A 263 -14.33 4.80 25.29
N ARG A 264 -14.19 3.60 25.87
CA ARG A 264 -12.91 3.14 26.44
C ARG A 264 -11.85 2.98 25.36
N THR A 265 -12.21 2.44 24.20
CA THR A 265 -11.31 2.31 23.06
C THR A 265 -10.91 3.68 22.50
N ALA A 266 -11.88 4.60 22.39
CA ALA A 266 -11.65 5.97 21.92
C ALA A 266 -10.73 6.76 22.87
N GLU A 267 -10.90 6.63 24.19
CA GLU A 267 -9.99 7.20 25.19
C GLU A 267 -8.55 6.69 25.02
N ARG A 268 -8.37 5.38 24.77
CA ARG A 268 -7.03 4.82 24.50
C ARG A 268 -6.44 5.25 23.17
N ALA A 269 -7.27 5.44 22.15
CA ALA A 269 -6.82 6.01 20.88
C ALA A 269 -6.41 7.48 21.04
N ALA A 270 -7.15 8.25 21.86
CA ALA A 270 -6.83 9.64 22.17
C ALA A 270 -5.48 9.76 22.91
N ASP A 271 -5.15 8.83 23.82
CA ASP A 271 -3.83 8.77 24.46
C ASP A 271 -2.70 8.73 23.41
N ILE A 272 -2.85 7.93 22.34
CA ILE A 272 -1.86 7.81 21.26
C ILE A 272 -1.76 9.12 20.46
N VAL A 273 -2.91 9.71 20.11
CA VAL A 273 -2.96 10.99 19.39
C VAL A 273 -2.24 12.08 20.19
N GLU A 274 -2.49 12.18 21.49
CA GLU A 274 -1.82 13.14 22.37
C GLU A 274 -0.31 12.92 22.43
N ILE A 275 0.14 11.67 22.60
CA ILE A 275 1.56 11.30 22.58
C ILE A 275 2.20 11.73 21.25
N ASN A 276 1.57 11.43 20.12
CA ASN A 276 2.05 11.81 18.80
C ASN A 276 2.13 13.34 18.65
N ARG A 277 1.08 14.09 18.99
CA ARG A 277 1.06 15.55 18.81
C ARG A 277 2.05 16.28 19.72
N ARG A 278 2.21 15.81 20.96
CA ARG A 278 3.22 16.34 21.88
C ARG A 278 4.63 16.10 21.34
N THR A 279 4.91 14.89 20.87
CA THR A 279 6.23 14.51 20.35
C THR A 279 6.55 15.21 19.04
N LEU A 280 5.57 15.35 18.14
CA LEU A 280 5.72 16.13 16.91
C LEU A 280 6.18 17.56 17.22
N ARG A 281 5.52 18.24 18.17
CA ARG A 281 5.93 19.57 18.61
C ARG A 281 7.34 19.58 19.19
N ALA A 282 7.68 18.60 20.04
CA ALA A 282 9.01 18.49 20.62
C ALA A 282 10.11 18.29 19.55
N PHE A 283 9.87 17.43 18.55
CA PHE A 283 10.79 17.22 17.43
C PHE A 283 10.89 18.47 16.56
N SER A 284 9.77 19.10 16.19
CA SER A 284 9.78 20.32 15.37
C SER A 284 10.55 21.48 16.00
N THR A 285 10.64 21.55 17.34
CA THR A 285 11.46 22.57 18.03
C THR A 285 12.96 22.27 18.07
N GLN A 286 13.36 21.01 17.88
CA GLN A 286 14.74 20.55 17.98
C GLN A 286 15.39 20.31 16.61
N LEU A 287 14.57 20.02 15.60
CA LEU A 287 15.02 19.80 14.22
C LEU A 287 15.23 21.11 13.46
N PRO A 288 16.09 21.12 12.44
CA PRO A 288 16.14 22.21 11.47
C PRO A 288 14.76 22.46 10.86
N PRO A 289 14.41 23.71 10.50
CA PRO A 289 13.09 24.06 9.97
C PRO A 289 12.62 23.17 8.81
N ASP A 290 13.54 22.79 7.91
CA ASP A 290 13.23 21.96 6.75
C ASP A 290 12.88 20.52 7.13
N GLN A 291 13.66 19.91 8.02
CA GLN A 291 13.40 18.57 8.53
C GLN A 291 12.14 18.55 9.40
N ALA A 292 11.90 19.59 10.20
CA ALA A 292 10.68 19.76 10.98
C ALA A 292 9.44 19.85 10.07
N ARG A 293 9.55 20.57 8.94
CA ARG A 293 8.47 20.69 7.95
C ARG A 293 8.21 19.36 7.23
N LYS A 294 9.26 18.65 6.81
CA LYS A 294 9.17 17.31 6.20
C LYS A 294 8.51 16.31 7.15
N LEU A 295 8.95 16.26 8.41
CA LEU A 295 8.36 15.44 9.48
C LEU A 295 6.85 15.71 9.61
N ARG A 296 6.46 16.98 9.72
CA ARG A 296 5.06 17.38 9.87
C ARG A 296 4.23 17.03 8.63
N GLY A 297 4.75 17.29 7.43
CA GLY A 297 4.09 16.94 6.17
C GLY A 297 3.80 15.44 6.05
N THR A 298 4.79 14.59 6.33
CA THR A 298 4.62 13.13 6.33
C THR A 298 3.65 12.67 7.41
N PHE A 299 3.74 13.23 8.62
CA PHE A 299 2.81 12.91 9.70
C PHE A 299 1.35 13.26 9.35
N LEU A 300 1.12 14.42 8.74
CA LEU A 300 -0.21 14.82 8.27
C LEU A 300 -0.73 13.89 7.18
N ALA A 301 0.11 13.55 6.20
CA ALA A 301 -0.27 12.64 5.12
C ALA A 301 -0.69 11.26 5.63
N GLU A 302 -0.03 10.75 6.67
CA GLU A 302 -0.35 9.44 7.24
C GLU A 302 -1.51 9.46 8.25
N SER A 303 -1.53 10.41 9.18
CA SER A 303 -2.49 10.45 10.31
C SER A 303 -3.75 11.27 10.02
N TYR A 304 -3.68 12.21 9.07
CA TYR A 304 -4.75 13.16 8.74
C TYR A 304 -4.92 13.33 7.23
N PRO A 305 -5.16 12.26 6.46
CA PRO A 305 -5.29 12.34 5.00
C PRO A 305 -6.41 13.28 4.52
N GLN A 306 -7.42 13.52 5.37
CA GLN A 306 -8.50 14.48 5.10
C GLN A 306 -8.05 15.96 5.18
N ILE A 307 -6.96 16.23 5.89
CA ILE A 307 -6.30 17.53 5.90
C ILE A 307 -5.36 17.50 4.69
N GLN A 308 -5.92 17.66 3.49
CA GLN A 308 -5.17 17.60 2.23
C GLN A 308 -3.89 18.46 2.27
N GLN A 309 -2.90 18.02 1.50
CA GLN A 309 -1.68 18.79 1.31
C GLN A 309 -1.99 20.10 0.57
N LEU A 310 -1.38 21.17 1.05
CA LEU A 310 -1.45 22.50 0.45
C LEU A 310 -0.89 22.47 -0.96
N ASP A 311 -1.30 23.43 -1.79
CA ASP A 311 -0.52 23.81 -2.96
C ASP A 311 0.89 24.24 -2.49
N PRO A 312 1.95 23.48 -2.81
CA PRO A 312 3.29 23.78 -2.32
C PRO A 312 3.91 24.98 -3.05
N SER A 313 3.24 25.56 -4.05
CA SER A 313 3.80 26.54 -4.97
C SER A 313 4.40 27.78 -4.29
N VAL A 314 3.75 28.32 -3.25
CA VAL A 314 4.25 29.49 -2.51
C VAL A 314 5.50 29.12 -1.69
N GLU A 315 5.47 27.98 -1.00
CA GLU A 315 6.62 27.48 -0.25
C GLU A 315 7.82 27.25 -1.18
N LEU A 316 7.59 26.54 -2.29
CA LEU A 316 8.63 26.22 -3.25
C LEU A 316 9.24 27.48 -3.88
N ALA A 317 8.42 28.46 -4.23
CA ALA A 317 8.92 29.71 -4.80
C ALA A 317 9.75 30.52 -3.80
N LEU A 318 9.34 30.58 -2.53
CA LEU A 318 10.13 31.24 -1.48
C LEU A 318 11.46 30.52 -1.24
N ARG A 319 11.47 29.18 -1.21
CA ARG A 319 12.70 28.38 -1.12
C ARG A 319 13.63 28.61 -2.31
N ALA A 320 13.08 28.66 -3.52
CA ALA A 320 13.84 28.94 -4.73
C ALA A 320 14.41 30.37 -4.72
N ALA A 321 13.66 31.35 -4.21
CA ALA A 321 14.14 32.71 -4.02
C ALA A 321 15.32 32.77 -3.03
N ILE A 322 15.23 32.07 -1.89
CA ILE A 322 16.31 32.00 -0.89
C ILE A 322 17.60 31.42 -1.48
N ARG A 323 17.50 30.43 -2.39
CA ARG A 323 18.65 29.82 -3.07
C ARG A 323 19.16 30.61 -4.28
N SER A 324 18.40 31.59 -4.77
CA SER A 324 18.72 32.27 -6.01
C SER A 324 19.97 33.14 -5.86
N THR A 325 21.00 32.88 -6.65
CA THR A 325 22.20 33.73 -6.70
C THR A 325 21.94 35.06 -7.43
N THR A 326 20.83 35.15 -8.18
CA THR A 326 20.46 36.35 -8.95
C THR A 326 19.67 37.37 -8.12
N LEU A 327 19.08 36.95 -6.99
CA LEU A 327 18.36 37.85 -6.10
C LEU A 327 19.30 38.55 -5.11
N PRO A 328 19.11 39.85 -4.87
CA PRO A 328 19.77 40.59 -3.79
C PRO A 328 19.61 39.94 -2.40
N ASP A 329 20.66 40.05 -1.57
CA ASP A 329 20.70 39.45 -0.23
C ASP A 329 19.54 39.88 0.67
N ASP A 330 19.10 41.14 0.56
CA ASP A 330 17.96 41.69 1.29
C ASP A 330 16.63 41.04 0.87
N GLN A 331 16.45 40.79 -0.43
CA GLN A 331 15.28 40.05 -0.93
C GLN A 331 15.29 38.59 -0.47
N ARG A 332 16.46 37.93 -0.43
CA ARG A 332 16.58 36.55 0.07
C ARG A 332 16.28 36.47 1.56
N ALA A 333 16.82 37.39 2.36
CA ALA A 333 16.53 37.48 3.79
C ALA A 333 15.04 37.76 4.06
N ALA A 334 14.40 38.62 3.24
CA ALA A 334 12.97 38.88 3.31
C ALA A 334 12.13 37.64 2.93
N ALA A 335 12.53 36.89 1.90
CA ALA A 335 11.87 35.64 1.51
C ALA A 335 11.97 34.58 2.62
N GLU A 336 13.12 34.49 3.29
CA GLU A 336 13.32 33.60 4.44
C GLU A 336 12.43 33.98 5.64
N ALA A 337 12.32 35.27 5.95
CA ALA A 337 11.42 35.76 6.99
C ALA A 337 9.94 35.48 6.64
N MET A 338 9.57 35.67 5.37
CA MET A 338 8.23 35.37 4.87
C MET A 338 7.92 33.88 4.96
N LEU A 339 8.87 33.01 4.60
CA LEU A 339 8.71 31.56 4.69
C LEU A 339 8.47 31.10 6.14
N ARG A 340 9.19 31.67 7.11
CA ARG A 340 8.94 31.41 8.54
C ARG A 340 7.54 31.84 8.97
N SER A 341 7.10 33.01 8.54
CA SER A 341 5.75 33.52 8.84
C SER A 341 4.66 32.65 8.20
N PHE A 342 4.92 32.18 6.97
CA PHE A 342 4.06 31.26 6.24
C PHE A 342 3.89 29.95 7.03
N PHE A 343 4.99 29.31 7.43
CA PHE A 343 4.94 28.07 8.20
C PHE A 343 4.23 28.25 9.54
N ALA A 344 4.52 29.30 10.30
CA ALA A 344 3.85 29.55 11.57
C ALA A 344 2.32 29.72 11.40
N THR A 345 1.89 30.39 10.33
CA THR A 345 0.47 30.60 10.03
C THR A 345 -0.20 29.31 9.59
N ASP A 346 0.39 28.58 8.65
CA ASP A 346 -0.13 27.30 8.18
C ASP A 346 -0.21 26.27 9.33
N ASP A 347 0.84 26.17 10.14
CA ASP A 347 0.90 25.24 11.26
C ASP A 347 -0.21 25.53 12.28
N SER A 348 -0.47 26.80 12.57
CA SER A 348 -1.57 27.21 13.46
C SER A 348 -2.94 26.80 12.90
N ILE A 349 -3.18 26.93 11.59
CA ILE A 349 -4.46 26.56 10.98
C ILE A 349 -4.60 25.04 10.93
N VAL A 350 -3.54 24.34 10.53
CA VAL A 350 -3.50 22.88 10.51
C VAL A 350 -3.70 22.28 11.90
N ASP A 351 -3.14 22.88 12.96
CA ASP A 351 -3.37 22.42 14.33
C ASP A 351 -4.87 22.51 14.72
N LYS A 352 -5.59 23.56 14.29
CA LYS A 352 -7.05 23.66 14.48
C LYS A 352 -7.80 22.57 13.69
N MET A 353 -7.36 22.27 12.46
CA MET A 353 -7.95 21.21 11.64
C MET A 353 -7.74 19.83 12.28
N MET A 354 -6.55 19.58 12.83
CA MET A 354 -6.24 18.38 13.60
C MET A 354 -7.10 18.29 14.86
N ASP A 355 -7.24 19.38 15.62
CA ASP A 355 -8.13 19.44 16.81
C ASP A 355 -9.59 19.12 16.46
N LEU A 356 -10.08 19.62 15.32
CA LEU A 356 -11.43 19.30 14.84
C LEU A 356 -11.53 17.81 14.48
N ALA A 357 -10.58 17.28 13.73
CA ALA A 357 -10.55 15.87 13.34
C ALA A 357 -10.49 14.92 14.55
N ASP A 358 -9.63 15.23 15.52
CA ASP A 358 -9.46 14.43 16.75
C ASP A 358 -10.75 14.44 17.59
N ARG A 359 -11.39 15.61 17.75
CA ARG A 359 -12.68 15.73 18.46
C ARG A 359 -13.79 14.92 17.80
N THR A 360 -13.87 14.95 16.48
CA THR A 360 -14.83 14.10 15.75
C THR A 360 -14.57 12.63 16.04
N ARG A 361 -13.33 12.16 15.88
CA ARG A 361 -12.97 10.76 16.07
C ARG A 361 -13.26 10.28 17.49
N ALA A 362 -13.05 11.12 18.50
CA ALA A 362 -13.30 10.79 19.90
C ALA A 362 -14.80 10.57 20.21
N GLY A 363 -15.70 11.22 19.48
CA GLY A 363 -17.15 11.10 19.65
C GLY A 363 -17.85 10.17 18.65
N ALA A 364 -17.18 9.76 17.58
CA ALA A 364 -17.77 8.97 16.52
C ALA A 364 -17.93 7.50 16.93
N THR A 365 -19.15 6.98 16.84
CA THR A 365 -19.39 5.54 16.78
C THR A 365 -19.86 5.16 15.39
N PRO A 366 -19.68 3.90 14.95
CA PRO A 366 -20.23 3.41 13.69
C PRO A 366 -21.77 3.44 13.62
N PHE A 367 -22.46 3.83 14.70
CA PHE A 367 -23.91 3.89 14.76
C PHE A 367 -24.45 5.31 14.93
N ASP A 368 -23.62 6.27 15.31
CA ASP A 368 -23.98 7.68 15.47
C ASP A 368 -23.86 8.41 14.14
N PHE A 369 -24.74 8.05 13.19
CA PHE A 369 -24.96 8.80 11.97
C PHE A 369 -25.97 9.90 12.24
N ASP A 370 -25.51 11.04 12.78
CA ASP A 370 -26.29 12.27 12.81
C ASP A 370 -25.90 13.14 11.61
N PRO A 371 -26.75 13.23 10.57
CA PRO A 371 -26.46 14.05 9.39
C PRO A 371 -26.21 15.51 9.73
N ALA A 372 -26.89 16.06 10.75
CA ALA A 372 -26.71 17.45 11.15
C ALA A 372 -25.36 17.68 11.83
N ALA A 373 -24.90 16.74 12.66
CA ALA A 373 -23.57 16.79 13.25
C ALA A 373 -22.48 16.65 12.18
N MET A 374 -22.65 15.75 11.21
CA MET A 374 -21.74 15.59 10.08
C MET A 374 -21.69 16.84 9.19
N GLU A 375 -22.83 17.45 8.89
CA GLU A 375 -22.92 18.70 8.13
C GLU A 375 -22.23 19.84 8.88
N ALA A 376 -22.49 19.99 10.19
CA ALA A 376 -21.85 21.00 11.03
C ALA A 376 -20.32 20.82 11.09
N GLN A 377 -19.86 19.58 11.16
CA GLN A 377 -18.44 19.25 11.11
C GLN A 377 -17.83 19.55 9.75
N GLN A 378 -18.48 19.13 8.66
CA GLN A 378 -18.01 19.40 7.30
C GLN A 378 -17.92 20.91 7.04
N LYS A 379 -18.91 21.67 7.50
CA LYS A 379 -18.89 23.13 7.46
C LYS A 379 -17.72 23.71 8.26
N SER A 380 -17.49 23.23 9.49
CA SER A 380 -16.36 23.70 10.32
C SER A 380 -15.01 23.39 9.68
N MET A 381 -14.87 22.23 9.02
CA MET A 381 -13.67 21.88 8.27
C MET A 381 -13.51 22.77 7.04
N GLN A 382 -14.60 23.03 6.30
CA GLN A 382 -14.58 23.91 5.13
C GLN A 382 -14.18 25.34 5.52
N GLU A 383 -14.68 25.87 6.64
CA GLU A 383 -14.29 27.19 7.15
C GLU A 383 -12.77 27.28 7.43
N LEU A 384 -12.16 26.21 7.97
CA LEU A 384 -10.71 26.14 8.18
C LEU A 384 -9.93 25.99 6.87
N VAL A 385 -10.46 25.24 5.89
CA VAL A 385 -9.88 25.16 4.54
C VAL A 385 -9.91 26.53 3.87
N ASP A 386 -11.01 27.27 3.98
CA ASP A 386 -11.14 28.63 3.44
C ASP A 386 -10.22 29.61 4.17
N GLU A 387 -10.09 29.51 5.50
CA GLU A 387 -9.11 30.27 6.30
C GLU A 387 -7.68 30.02 5.80
N ARG A 388 -7.33 28.75 5.58
CA ARG A 388 -6.03 28.33 5.05
C ARG A 388 -5.78 28.89 3.65
N ASN A 389 -6.71 28.69 2.72
CA ASN A 389 -6.60 29.18 1.33
C ASN A 389 -6.43 30.70 1.28
N LYS A 390 -7.21 31.44 2.06
CA LYS A 390 -7.09 32.89 2.16
C LYS A 390 -5.74 33.33 2.70
N ALA A 391 -5.20 32.62 3.69
CA ALA A 391 -3.85 32.89 4.17
C ALA A 391 -2.81 32.66 3.05
N MET A 392 -2.95 31.60 2.24
CA MET A 392 -2.05 31.33 1.12
C MET A 392 -2.11 32.39 0.04
N GLU A 393 -3.30 32.84 -0.34
CA GLU A 393 -3.49 33.96 -1.27
C GLU A 393 -2.79 35.22 -0.74
N GLY A 394 -2.90 35.47 0.57
CA GLY A 394 -2.19 36.55 1.25
C GLY A 394 -0.67 36.43 1.17
N PHE A 395 -0.11 35.23 1.35
CA PHE A 395 1.33 35.01 1.20
C PHE A 395 1.79 35.06 -0.25
N ARG A 396 0.98 34.57 -1.19
CA ARG A 396 1.25 34.69 -2.63
C ARG A 396 1.33 36.15 -3.05
N ALA A 397 0.37 36.98 -2.63
CA ALA A 397 0.39 38.42 -2.91
C ALA A 397 1.60 39.13 -2.28
N GLN A 398 2.00 38.73 -1.06
CA GLN A 398 3.21 39.26 -0.42
C GLN A 398 4.48 38.83 -1.14
N ALA A 399 4.57 37.56 -1.57
CA ALA A 399 5.70 37.06 -2.35
C ALA A 399 5.79 37.76 -3.72
N GLU A 400 4.65 38.03 -4.36
CA GLU A 400 4.56 38.79 -5.61
C GLU A 400 5.05 40.23 -5.41
N ALA A 401 4.66 40.89 -4.31
CA ALA A 401 5.14 42.23 -3.98
C ALA A 401 6.65 42.26 -3.68
N LEU A 402 7.18 41.19 -3.07
CA LEU A 402 8.60 41.07 -2.72
C LEU A 402 9.49 40.78 -3.93
N LEU A 403 9.10 39.81 -4.75
CA LEU A 403 9.92 39.26 -5.83
C LEU A 403 9.56 39.85 -7.21
N GLY A 404 8.37 40.42 -7.35
CA GLY A 404 7.77 40.75 -8.64
C GLY A 404 7.09 39.53 -9.27
N ARG A 405 5.99 39.77 -9.99
CA ARG A 405 5.16 38.71 -10.61
C ARG A 405 5.95 37.79 -11.53
N GLU A 406 6.76 38.36 -12.42
CA GLU A 406 7.52 37.58 -13.42
C GLU A 406 8.53 36.62 -12.76
N ILE A 407 9.25 37.08 -11.72
CA ILE A 407 10.20 36.24 -10.99
C ILE A 407 9.45 35.16 -10.22
N LEU A 408 8.37 35.53 -9.52
CA LEU A 408 7.57 34.57 -8.76
C LEU A 408 7.00 33.47 -9.67
N GLU A 409 6.36 33.83 -10.78
CA GLU A 409 5.79 32.86 -11.73
C GLU A 409 6.85 31.94 -12.32
N ARG A 410 8.03 32.47 -12.67
CA ARG A 410 9.16 31.66 -13.13
C ARG A 410 9.63 30.69 -12.05
N LEU A 411 9.83 31.14 -10.82
CA LEU A 411 10.26 30.28 -9.72
C LEU A 411 9.22 29.20 -9.38
N MET A 412 7.93 29.52 -9.47
CA MET A 412 6.85 28.54 -9.31
C MET A 412 6.84 27.51 -10.44
N ALA A 413 7.05 27.95 -11.68
CA ALA A 413 7.12 27.06 -12.84
C ALA A 413 8.34 26.12 -12.78
N ASP A 414 9.51 26.67 -12.44
CA ASP A 414 10.76 25.92 -12.26
C ASP A 414 10.60 24.89 -11.13
N ALA A 415 9.98 25.30 -10.03
CA ALA A 415 9.72 24.40 -8.92
C ALA A 415 8.74 23.28 -9.28
N ALA A 416 7.63 23.59 -9.96
CA ALA A 416 6.68 22.60 -10.43
C ALA A 416 7.32 21.60 -11.41
N ALA A 417 8.27 22.04 -12.24
CA ALA A 417 9.04 21.17 -13.12
C ALA A 417 10.01 20.26 -12.36
N SER A 418 10.57 20.73 -11.24
CA SER A 418 11.47 19.92 -10.39
C SER A 418 10.74 18.88 -9.53
N ASP A 419 9.52 19.18 -9.09
CA ASP A 419 8.74 18.33 -8.17
C ASP A 419 7.97 17.20 -8.88
N GLY A 420 7.78 17.32 -10.21
CA GLY A 420 7.16 16.30 -11.06
C GLY A 420 7.90 14.95 -11.11
N ASN A 421 9.11 14.87 -10.56
CA ASN A 421 9.90 13.64 -10.44
C ASN A 421 9.75 12.92 -9.09
N GLY A 422 8.75 13.26 -8.27
CA GLY A 422 8.28 12.41 -7.18
C GLY A 422 9.21 12.31 -5.97
N VAL A 423 8.75 12.90 -4.86
CA VAL A 423 9.13 12.58 -3.47
C VAL A 423 10.64 12.43 -3.20
N GLY A 424 11.25 13.56 -2.90
CA GLY A 424 12.54 13.62 -2.21
C GLY A 424 13.43 14.68 -2.82
N SER A 425 13.29 15.94 -2.39
CA SER A 425 14.30 16.96 -2.67
C SER A 425 15.56 16.65 -1.84
N GLY A 426 16.31 15.65 -2.28
CA GLY A 426 17.74 15.52 -2.00
C GLY A 426 18.50 16.48 -2.92
N ASP A 427 19.52 17.13 -2.37
CA ASP A 427 20.37 18.11 -3.05
C ASP A 427 20.89 17.60 -4.41
N ILE A 428 20.32 18.10 -5.50
CA ILE A 428 20.94 18.02 -6.82
C ILE A 428 21.36 19.45 -7.19
N ALA A 429 22.66 19.70 -7.14
CA ALA A 429 23.26 20.91 -7.70
C ALA A 429 22.88 21.04 -9.19
N PRO A 430 22.60 22.26 -9.69
CA PRO A 430 22.18 22.44 -11.06
C PRO A 430 23.32 22.04 -12.00
N VAL A 431 23.14 20.93 -12.71
CA VAL A 431 23.96 20.61 -13.88
C VAL A 431 23.37 21.42 -15.03
N ASP A 432 24.17 22.34 -15.58
CA ASP A 432 23.84 23.10 -16.78
C ASP A 432 23.43 22.15 -17.92
N ARG A 433 22.13 22.04 -18.17
CA ARG A 433 21.57 21.34 -19.33
C ARG A 433 21.26 22.37 -20.39
N GLU A 434 21.98 22.30 -21.51
CA GLU A 434 21.60 23.04 -22.71
C GLU A 434 20.23 22.56 -23.22
N PRO A 435 19.36 23.47 -23.69
CA PRO A 435 18.05 23.12 -24.19
C PRO A 435 18.18 22.56 -25.61
N ASP A 436 18.16 21.24 -25.76
CA ASP A 436 18.09 20.61 -27.08
C ASP A 436 16.64 20.30 -27.47
N SER A 437 16.31 20.77 -28.68
CA SER A 437 15.16 20.49 -29.58
C SER A 437 13.75 20.27 -28.99
N ALA A 438 12.82 21.11 -29.48
CA ALA A 438 11.38 21.09 -29.23
C ALA A 438 10.76 19.68 -29.37
N GLN A 439 10.54 19.01 -28.24
CA GLN A 439 9.72 17.81 -28.17
C GLN A 439 8.25 18.19 -28.18
N ALA A 440 7.47 17.54 -29.05
CA ALA A 440 6.02 17.60 -28.99
C ALA A 440 5.54 17.12 -27.61
N PRO A 441 4.51 17.74 -27.00
CA PRO A 441 4.01 17.33 -25.70
C PRO A 441 3.60 15.84 -25.74
N GLU A 442 4.22 15.06 -24.86
CA GLU A 442 3.90 13.64 -24.70
C GLU A 442 2.43 13.52 -24.31
N PRO A 443 1.62 12.66 -24.97
CA PRO A 443 0.24 12.45 -24.55
C PRO A 443 0.23 11.95 -23.09
N PRO A 444 -0.72 12.41 -22.26
CA PRO A 444 -0.79 12.00 -20.86
C PRO A 444 -0.84 10.47 -20.78
N ARG A 445 0.04 9.88 -19.97
CA ARG A 445 0.10 8.43 -19.74
C ARG A 445 -1.25 7.96 -19.22
N PRO A 446 -1.95 7.04 -19.90
CA PRO A 446 -3.19 6.50 -19.36
C PRO A 446 -2.84 5.68 -18.11
N ARG A 447 -3.19 6.19 -16.93
CA ARG A 447 -3.34 5.35 -15.73
C ARG A 447 -4.63 4.56 -15.91
N GLY A 448 -4.55 3.25 -16.12
CA GLY A 448 -5.73 2.51 -16.59
C GLY A 448 -5.51 1.01 -16.75
N PRO A 449 -6.57 0.26 -17.08
CA PRO A 449 -6.59 -1.20 -17.06
C PRO A 449 -5.83 -1.86 -18.23
N VAL A 450 -4.99 -1.09 -18.93
CA VAL A 450 -4.27 -1.48 -20.14
C VAL A 450 -2.78 -1.20 -19.92
N PRO A 451 -1.86 -2.11 -20.28
CA PRO A 451 -0.44 -1.86 -20.12
C PRO A 451 0.01 -0.56 -20.80
N PRO A 452 0.83 0.28 -20.18
CA PRO A 452 1.30 1.52 -20.80
C PRO A 452 2.15 1.21 -22.04
N SER A 453 2.13 2.08 -23.05
CA SER A 453 3.05 1.99 -24.18
C SER A 453 4.52 2.21 -23.74
N ILE A 454 5.46 1.79 -24.58
CA ILE A 454 6.87 2.20 -24.47
C ILE A 454 6.94 3.66 -24.89
N GLY A 455 7.21 4.56 -23.94
CA GLY A 455 7.18 6.02 -24.15
C GLY A 455 8.48 6.59 -24.72
N VAL A 456 8.50 7.90 -25.03
CA VAL A 456 9.68 8.58 -25.58
C VAL A 456 10.82 8.61 -24.55
N ALA A 457 10.48 8.83 -23.28
CA ALA A 457 11.46 8.81 -22.19
C ALA A 457 12.21 7.47 -22.11
N GLU A 458 11.48 6.36 -22.27
CA GLU A 458 12.03 5.00 -22.20
C GLU A 458 12.91 4.69 -23.42
N ILE A 459 12.52 5.09 -24.62
CA ILE A 459 13.40 5.02 -25.80
C ILE A 459 14.65 5.90 -25.63
N GLY A 460 14.52 7.04 -24.97
CA GLY A 460 15.64 7.89 -24.57
C GLY A 460 16.61 7.16 -23.65
N ASP A 461 16.11 6.41 -22.67
CA ASP A 461 16.93 5.56 -21.79
C ASP A 461 17.63 4.45 -22.59
N TRP A 462 16.91 3.76 -23.48
CA TRP A 462 17.50 2.71 -24.31
C TRP A 462 18.58 3.27 -25.22
N THR A 463 18.36 4.44 -25.80
CA THR A 463 19.35 5.12 -26.65
C THR A 463 20.59 5.50 -25.86
N ARG A 464 20.45 6.03 -24.64
CA ARG A 464 21.59 6.33 -23.77
C ARG A 464 22.39 5.07 -23.43
N ARG A 465 21.67 3.99 -23.11
CA ARG A 465 22.27 2.72 -22.68
C ARG A 465 22.96 1.98 -23.82
N LEU A 466 22.31 1.88 -24.97
CA LEU A 466 22.83 1.22 -26.17
C LEU A 466 23.78 2.12 -26.96
N ALA A 467 23.83 3.43 -26.70
CA ALA A 467 24.63 4.42 -27.43
C ALA A 467 24.75 4.15 -28.95
N PRO A 468 23.62 3.91 -29.68
CA PRO A 468 23.68 3.49 -31.07
C PRO A 468 24.24 4.61 -31.95
N PRO A 469 25.00 4.29 -33.02
CA PRO A 469 25.37 5.25 -34.06
C PRO A 469 24.14 5.97 -34.63
N ALA A 470 24.35 7.18 -35.17
CA ALA A 470 23.27 8.04 -35.65
C ALA A 470 22.34 7.32 -36.65
N GLU A 471 22.86 6.49 -37.55
CA GLU A 471 22.04 5.77 -38.52
C GLU A 471 21.12 4.74 -37.84
N ARG A 472 21.60 4.06 -36.80
CA ARG A 472 20.82 3.07 -36.05
C ARG A 472 19.83 3.71 -35.09
N LYS A 473 20.18 4.86 -34.51
CA LYS A 473 19.25 5.67 -33.72
C LYS A 473 18.05 6.11 -34.57
N ALA A 474 18.28 6.53 -35.81
CA ALA A 474 17.19 6.91 -36.73
C ALA A 474 16.24 5.73 -37.03
N ILE A 475 16.76 4.49 -37.11
CA ILE A 475 15.94 3.28 -37.23
C ILE A 475 15.09 3.08 -35.98
N LEU A 476 15.67 3.21 -34.78
CA LEU A 476 14.94 3.10 -33.51
C LEU A 476 13.83 4.15 -33.39
N ASP A 477 14.14 5.41 -33.70
CA ASP A 477 13.17 6.52 -33.65
C ASP A 477 11.98 6.27 -34.61
N THR A 478 12.27 5.77 -35.82
CA THR A 478 11.23 5.44 -36.81
C THR A 478 10.39 4.24 -36.35
N ALA A 479 11.02 3.16 -35.90
CA ALA A 479 10.33 1.97 -35.41
C ALA A 479 9.48 2.25 -34.17
N HIS A 480 9.94 3.15 -33.30
CA HIS A 480 9.17 3.61 -32.15
C HIS A 480 7.95 4.44 -32.56
N GLY A 481 8.10 5.33 -33.55
CA GLY A 481 6.97 6.05 -34.14
C GLY A 481 5.89 5.10 -34.67
N ASP A 482 6.29 4.09 -35.45
CA ASP A 482 5.39 3.06 -35.97
C ASP A 482 4.74 2.23 -34.85
N TYR A 483 5.50 1.90 -33.80
CA TYR A 483 5.00 1.23 -32.60
C TYR A 483 3.92 2.05 -31.89
N LEU A 484 4.15 3.34 -31.63
CA LEU A 484 3.19 4.22 -30.95
C LEU A 484 1.90 4.37 -31.76
N ASP A 485 2.03 4.57 -33.08
CA ASP A 485 0.90 4.67 -34.00
C ASP A 485 0.04 3.41 -34.00
N ARG A 486 0.67 2.23 -33.99
CA ARG A 486 -0.05 0.96 -33.89
C ARG A 486 -0.64 0.75 -32.51
N TRP A 487 0.05 1.15 -31.44
CA TRP A 487 -0.39 0.92 -30.07
C TRP A 487 -1.66 1.73 -29.81
N GLN A 488 -1.71 2.96 -30.31
CA GLN A 488 -2.88 3.82 -30.27
C GLN A 488 -4.08 3.24 -31.04
N LYS A 489 -3.84 2.48 -32.11
CA LYS A 489 -4.89 1.88 -32.94
C LYS A 489 -5.38 0.52 -32.41
N GLU A 490 -4.47 -0.30 -31.88
CA GLU A 490 -4.75 -1.69 -31.51
C GLU A 490 -4.99 -1.87 -30.00
N VAL A 491 -4.21 -1.20 -29.14
CA VAL A 491 -4.19 -1.42 -27.69
C VAL A 491 -5.03 -0.38 -26.95
N ALA A 492 -4.86 0.92 -27.26
CA ALA A 492 -5.58 1.99 -26.58
C ALA A 492 -7.12 1.84 -26.56
N PRO A 493 -7.79 1.34 -27.63
CA PRO A 493 -9.25 1.17 -27.62
C PRO A 493 -9.75 0.18 -26.55
N PHE A 494 -8.90 -0.72 -26.04
CA PHE A 494 -9.29 -1.61 -24.95
C PHE A 494 -9.56 -0.85 -23.66
N ALA A 495 -8.92 0.29 -23.40
CA ALA A 495 -9.14 1.07 -22.18
C ALA A 495 -10.61 1.49 -22.07
N GLN A 496 -11.17 1.99 -23.17
CA GLN A 496 -12.57 2.38 -23.25
C GLN A 496 -13.50 1.15 -23.13
N LYS A 497 -13.21 0.06 -23.85
CA LYS A 497 -14.01 -1.18 -23.78
C LYS A 497 -14.04 -1.76 -22.36
N ILE A 498 -12.90 -1.77 -21.67
CA ILE A 498 -12.80 -2.24 -20.30
C ILE A 498 -13.58 -1.31 -19.36
N ALA A 499 -13.43 0.01 -19.50
CA ALA A 499 -14.18 0.97 -18.69
C ALA A 499 -15.70 0.81 -18.88
N ASP A 500 -16.16 0.62 -20.12
CA ASP A 500 -17.59 0.39 -20.43
C ASP A 500 -18.10 -0.94 -19.88
N ALA A 501 -17.28 -2.00 -19.95
CA ALA A 501 -17.60 -3.28 -19.32
C ALA A 501 -17.61 -3.19 -17.78
N GLN A 502 -16.68 -2.46 -17.17
CA GLN A 502 -16.66 -2.21 -15.73
C GLN A 502 -17.84 -1.37 -15.25
N ARG A 503 -18.30 -0.39 -16.04
CA ARG A 503 -19.53 0.36 -15.73
C ARG A 503 -20.77 -0.54 -15.72
N ARG A 504 -20.79 -1.66 -16.45
CA ARG A 504 -21.88 -2.63 -16.34
C ARG A 504 -21.83 -3.45 -15.05
N ILE A 505 -20.65 -3.59 -14.45
CA ILE A 505 -20.46 -4.26 -13.15
C ILE A 505 -20.80 -3.32 -11.99
N TYR A 506 -20.38 -2.04 -12.08
CA TYR A 506 -20.37 -1.11 -10.94
C TYR A 506 -21.17 0.18 -11.15
N GLY A 507 -21.74 0.39 -12.33
CA GLY A 507 -22.46 1.61 -12.67
C GLY A 507 -23.88 1.61 -12.13
N TRP A 508 -24.32 2.80 -11.74
CA TRP A 508 -25.74 3.10 -11.58
C TRP A 508 -26.30 3.41 -12.96
N GLY A 509 -27.45 2.85 -13.32
CA GLY A 509 -28.17 3.29 -14.52
C GLY A 509 -28.49 4.78 -14.46
N GLU A 510 -28.72 5.42 -15.61
CA GLU A 510 -29.19 6.82 -15.66
C GLU A 510 -30.49 7.04 -14.86
N SER A 511 -31.25 5.96 -14.61
CA SER A 511 -32.46 5.90 -13.77
C SER A 511 -32.20 5.66 -12.28
N GLY A 512 -30.95 5.50 -11.84
CA GLY A 512 -30.62 5.10 -10.46
C GLY A 512 -30.87 3.62 -10.17
N GLU A 513 -31.26 2.83 -11.17
CA GLU A 513 -31.37 1.38 -11.02
C GLU A 513 -29.99 0.77 -10.84
N ASN A 514 -29.85 -0.04 -9.79
CA ASN A 514 -28.62 -0.76 -9.49
C ASN A 514 -28.52 -1.95 -10.45
N PHE A 515 -27.54 -1.95 -11.35
CA PHE A 515 -27.26 -3.14 -12.14
C PHE A 515 -26.67 -4.19 -11.21
N SER A 516 -27.39 -5.30 -11.04
CA SER A 516 -26.76 -6.48 -10.46
C SER A 516 -25.61 -6.89 -11.38
N PRO A 517 -24.38 -7.00 -10.88
CA PRO A 517 -23.28 -7.44 -11.72
C PRO A 517 -23.55 -8.88 -12.15
N ASP A 518 -23.59 -9.13 -13.45
CA ASP A 518 -23.68 -10.49 -13.97
C ASP A 518 -22.28 -11.11 -14.12
N GLU A 519 -22.17 -12.42 -13.90
CA GLU A 519 -20.90 -13.15 -13.97
C GLU A 519 -20.24 -13.02 -15.36
N SER A 520 -21.05 -12.88 -16.41
CA SER A 520 -20.58 -12.68 -17.79
C SER A 520 -19.89 -11.34 -18.02
N SER A 521 -20.31 -10.27 -17.32
CA SER A 521 -19.76 -8.92 -17.43
C SER A 521 -18.40 -8.86 -16.73
N VAL A 522 -18.28 -9.57 -15.59
CA VAL A 522 -16.98 -9.79 -14.95
C VAL A 522 -16.04 -10.51 -15.93
N ASP A 523 -16.48 -11.62 -16.51
CA ASP A 523 -15.68 -12.37 -17.49
C ASP A 523 -15.26 -11.55 -18.70
N GLU A 524 -16.17 -10.72 -19.23
CA GLU A 524 -15.90 -9.82 -20.35
C GLU A 524 -14.78 -8.83 -20.02
N VAL A 525 -14.79 -8.22 -18.81
CA VAL A 525 -13.73 -7.32 -18.36
C VAL A 525 -12.36 -8.03 -18.36
N TYR A 526 -12.27 -9.23 -17.80
CA TYR A 526 -10.99 -9.95 -17.73
C TYR A 526 -10.52 -10.45 -19.08
N GLU A 527 -11.45 -10.84 -19.96
CA GLU A 527 -11.12 -11.23 -21.32
C GLU A 527 -10.60 -10.04 -22.14
N LEU A 528 -11.24 -8.86 -22.02
CA LEU A 528 -10.75 -7.63 -22.65
C LEU A 528 -9.36 -7.22 -22.14
N ARG A 529 -9.11 -7.34 -20.82
CA ARG A 529 -7.79 -7.10 -20.24
C ARG A 529 -6.73 -8.06 -20.79
N ARG A 530 -7.06 -9.34 -20.88
CA ARG A 530 -6.17 -10.37 -21.45
C ARG A 530 -5.82 -10.04 -22.89
N GLN A 531 -6.81 -9.71 -23.72
CA GLN A 531 -6.60 -9.32 -25.11
C GLN A 531 -5.74 -8.06 -25.24
N ALA A 532 -5.93 -7.07 -24.36
CA ALA A 532 -5.14 -5.85 -24.35
C ALA A 532 -3.67 -6.12 -24.00
N ILE A 533 -3.42 -6.97 -23.01
CA ILE A 533 -2.07 -7.42 -22.61
C ILE A 533 -1.40 -8.21 -23.73
N ASP A 534 -2.10 -9.16 -24.33
CA ASP A 534 -1.56 -9.98 -25.43
C ASP A 534 -1.21 -9.11 -26.64
N ALA A 535 -2.05 -8.13 -26.96
CA ALA A 535 -1.78 -7.16 -28.03
C ALA A 535 -0.54 -6.30 -27.72
N ALA A 536 -0.43 -5.77 -26.51
CA ALA A 536 0.73 -4.98 -26.07
C ALA A 536 2.03 -5.81 -26.10
N ASN A 537 2.01 -7.02 -25.52
CA ASN A 537 3.17 -7.91 -25.48
C ASN A 537 3.68 -8.29 -26.87
N ARG A 538 2.77 -8.55 -27.82
CA ARG A 538 3.13 -8.82 -29.22
C ARG A 538 3.84 -7.62 -29.84
N MET A 539 3.31 -6.42 -29.64
CA MET A 539 3.90 -5.20 -30.19
C MET A 539 5.25 -4.86 -29.57
N ASP A 540 5.37 -5.04 -28.25
CA ASP A 540 6.64 -4.87 -27.54
C ASP A 540 7.69 -5.86 -28.08
N ALA A 541 7.30 -7.13 -28.29
CA ALA A 541 8.20 -8.14 -28.85
C ALA A 541 8.66 -7.80 -30.29
N GLU A 542 7.77 -7.24 -31.12
CA GLU A 542 8.12 -6.79 -32.47
C GLU A 542 9.11 -5.61 -32.43
N LEU A 543 8.92 -4.63 -31.55
CA LEU A 543 9.86 -3.53 -31.37
C LEU A 543 11.21 -4.03 -30.84
N MET A 544 11.22 -4.95 -29.87
CA MET A 544 12.45 -5.54 -29.34
C MET A 544 13.21 -6.36 -30.38
N ALA A 545 12.51 -7.06 -31.28
CA ALA A 545 13.14 -7.74 -32.40
C ALA A 545 13.90 -6.75 -33.31
N ILE A 546 13.32 -5.58 -33.60
CA ILE A 546 13.98 -4.53 -34.36
C ILE A 546 15.20 -3.99 -33.61
N VAL A 547 15.08 -3.76 -32.30
CA VAL A 547 16.21 -3.33 -31.46
C VAL A 547 17.36 -4.34 -31.53
N ARG A 548 17.07 -5.64 -31.40
CA ARG A 548 18.07 -6.71 -31.48
C ARG A 548 18.74 -6.80 -32.84
N GLU A 549 17.96 -6.73 -33.92
CA GLU A 549 18.46 -6.99 -35.27
C GLU A 549 19.19 -5.78 -35.87
N PHE A 550 18.69 -4.56 -35.64
CA PHE A 550 19.13 -3.38 -36.38
C PHE A 550 19.78 -2.29 -35.51
N VAL A 551 19.51 -2.25 -34.20
CA VAL A 551 19.98 -1.17 -33.32
C VAL A 551 21.19 -1.63 -32.51
N ALA A 552 21.03 -2.70 -31.74
CA ALA A 552 22.06 -3.23 -30.87
C ALA A 552 23.21 -3.90 -31.65
N THR A 553 24.38 -3.95 -31.03
CA THR A 553 25.50 -4.79 -31.46
C THR A 553 25.52 -6.08 -30.65
N GLU A 554 26.25 -7.10 -31.11
CA GLU A 554 26.43 -8.35 -30.35
C GLU A 554 27.00 -8.10 -28.94
N ALA A 555 27.88 -7.10 -28.79
CA ALA A 555 28.43 -6.68 -27.50
C ALA A 555 27.38 -6.09 -26.53
N GLN A 556 26.19 -5.74 -27.03
CA GLN A 556 25.10 -5.10 -26.29
C GLN A 556 23.94 -6.05 -26.01
N ASP A 557 24.05 -7.34 -26.32
CA ASP A 557 22.98 -8.31 -26.04
C ASP A 557 22.59 -8.32 -24.55
N ARG A 558 23.57 -8.12 -23.66
CA ARG A 558 23.36 -7.90 -22.22
C ARG A 558 22.36 -6.79 -21.94
N ASP A 559 22.57 -5.61 -22.52
CA ASP A 559 21.73 -4.43 -22.29
C ASP A 559 20.33 -4.62 -22.86
N VAL A 560 20.21 -5.27 -24.02
CA VAL A 560 18.91 -5.59 -24.60
C VAL A 560 18.13 -6.57 -23.72
N ARG A 561 18.78 -7.60 -23.15
CA ARG A 561 18.13 -8.51 -22.18
C ARG A 561 17.67 -7.79 -20.91
N LEU A 562 18.45 -6.82 -20.41
CA LEU A 562 18.05 -6.01 -19.25
C LEU A 562 16.84 -5.13 -19.57
N ILE A 563 16.84 -4.50 -20.75
CA ILE A 563 15.71 -3.69 -21.25
C ILE A 563 14.43 -4.53 -21.34
N GLU A 564 14.50 -5.72 -21.94
CA GLU A 564 13.35 -6.63 -22.06
C GLU A 564 12.84 -7.08 -20.69
N LEU A 565 13.74 -7.47 -19.78
CA LEU A 565 13.36 -7.89 -18.44
C LEU A 565 12.70 -6.75 -17.67
N ARG A 566 13.26 -5.53 -17.71
CA ARG A 566 12.69 -4.33 -17.07
C ARG A 566 11.28 -4.05 -17.60
N ARG A 567 11.08 -4.14 -18.92
CA ARG A 567 9.76 -3.98 -19.55
C ARG A 567 8.77 -5.05 -19.06
N LEU A 568 9.18 -6.31 -19.05
CA LEU A 568 8.34 -7.43 -18.59
C LEU A 568 7.94 -7.26 -17.11
N LEU A 569 8.91 -6.93 -16.24
CA LEU A 569 8.66 -6.73 -14.82
C LEU A 569 7.65 -5.60 -14.60
N ARG A 570 7.77 -4.48 -15.33
CA ARG A 570 6.87 -3.34 -15.22
C ARG A 570 5.45 -3.66 -15.72
N VAL A 571 5.30 -4.31 -16.87
CA VAL A 571 3.99 -4.67 -17.45
C VAL A 571 3.30 -5.77 -16.65
N GLY A 572 4.07 -6.70 -16.07
CA GLY A 572 3.54 -7.78 -15.25
C GLY A 572 3.10 -7.35 -13.84
N ARG A 573 3.32 -6.07 -13.45
CA ARG A 573 2.92 -5.62 -12.11
C ARG A 573 1.42 -5.44 -12.00
N PRO A 574 0.81 -5.86 -10.90
CA PRO A 574 -0.60 -5.65 -10.62
C PRO A 574 -0.93 -4.22 -10.11
N GLU A 575 -0.06 -3.23 -10.33
CA GLU A 575 -0.14 -1.88 -9.73
C GLU A 575 -1.47 -1.15 -10.00
N ASP A 576 -2.17 -1.46 -11.09
CA ASP A 576 -3.44 -0.84 -11.48
C ASP A 576 -4.69 -1.72 -11.19
N SER A 577 -4.52 -2.81 -10.45
CA SER A 577 -5.69 -3.53 -10.01
C SER A 577 -6.42 -2.78 -8.91
N MET A 578 -7.62 -2.30 -9.22
CA MET A 578 -8.54 -1.69 -8.28
C MET A 578 -8.74 -2.59 -7.06
N SER A 579 -7.98 -2.35 -5.98
CA SER A 579 -8.27 -2.90 -4.65
C SER A 579 -9.50 -2.16 -4.11
N TRP A 580 -10.67 -2.46 -4.69
CA TRP A 580 -11.91 -1.71 -4.45
C TRP A 580 -12.59 -2.06 -3.13
N ILE A 581 -12.00 -2.94 -2.30
CA ILE A 581 -12.53 -3.22 -0.98
C ILE A 581 -11.36 -3.15 -0.01
N GLY A 582 -11.55 -2.46 1.13
CA GLY A 582 -10.59 -2.34 2.23
C GLY A 582 -10.10 -3.66 2.85
N PHE A 583 -10.30 -4.80 2.17
CA PHE A 583 -9.60 -6.05 2.37
C PHE A 583 -8.27 -6.00 1.61
N GLY A 584 -7.26 -5.43 2.26
CA GLY A 584 -5.88 -5.83 2.03
C GLY A 584 -5.13 -5.11 0.91
N ARG A 585 -4.73 -3.86 1.17
CA ARG A 585 -3.28 -3.57 1.11
C ARG A 585 -2.61 -4.32 2.27
N THR A 586 -2.62 -5.64 2.24
CA THR A 586 -1.71 -6.45 3.05
C THR A 586 -0.49 -6.63 2.19
N GLU A 587 0.42 -5.70 2.40
CA GLU A 587 1.74 -5.56 1.83
C GLU A 587 2.53 -6.87 2.02
N SER A 588 2.61 -7.70 0.97
CA SER A 588 3.92 -8.17 0.55
C SER A 588 4.29 -7.35 -0.69
N ASN A 589 4.77 -6.13 -0.43
CA ASN A 589 5.16 -5.12 -1.41
C ASN A 589 6.37 -5.56 -2.27
N GLU A 590 6.82 -6.83 -2.20
CA GLU A 590 7.95 -7.38 -2.96
C GLU A 590 7.60 -7.58 -4.43
N ALA A 591 6.38 -8.04 -4.71
CA ALA A 591 5.85 -8.24 -6.06
C ALA A 591 5.69 -6.93 -6.86
N SER A 592 5.55 -5.80 -6.16
CA SER A 592 5.44 -4.46 -6.75
C SER A 592 6.78 -3.72 -6.81
N LEU A 593 7.88 -4.29 -6.31
CA LEU A 593 9.18 -3.61 -6.35
C LEU A 593 9.71 -3.51 -7.77
N ASP A 594 10.22 -2.34 -8.10
CA ASP A 594 11.09 -2.17 -9.25
C ASP A 594 12.53 -2.46 -8.86
N LEU A 595 12.94 -3.70 -9.07
CA LEU A 595 14.33 -4.13 -8.84
C LEU A 595 15.33 -3.23 -9.58
N PHE A 596 14.98 -2.74 -10.77
CA PHE A 596 15.86 -1.86 -11.53
C PHE A 596 15.91 -0.46 -10.95
N GLU A 597 14.77 0.10 -10.54
CA GLU A 597 14.74 1.39 -9.84
C GLU A 597 15.51 1.34 -8.52
N ILE A 598 15.38 0.25 -7.75
CA ILE A 598 16.13 0.06 -6.51
C ILE A 598 17.64 0.01 -6.80
N VAL A 599 18.07 -0.75 -7.83
CA VAL A 599 19.48 -0.81 -8.21
C VAL A 599 19.98 0.55 -8.70
N ASP A 600 19.20 1.24 -9.54
CA ASP A 600 19.53 2.56 -10.09
C ASP A 600 19.68 3.62 -8.98
N GLN A 601 18.85 3.54 -7.93
CA GLN A 601 18.86 4.46 -6.78
C GLN A 601 19.95 4.11 -5.76
N ALA A 602 20.14 2.83 -5.48
CA ALA A 602 21.01 2.38 -4.38
C ALA A 602 22.48 2.24 -4.79
N LEU A 603 22.76 1.99 -6.08
CA LEU A 603 24.10 1.65 -6.56
C LEU A 603 24.55 2.61 -7.66
N HIS A 604 25.84 2.95 -7.67
CA HIS A 604 26.45 3.83 -8.66
C HIS A 604 27.72 3.20 -9.23
N GLY A 605 28.06 3.55 -10.48
CA GLY A 605 29.29 3.11 -11.13
C GLY A 605 29.39 1.59 -11.30
N ASN A 606 30.52 0.99 -10.91
CA ASN A 606 30.81 -0.43 -11.12
C ASN A 606 29.84 -1.37 -10.39
N ASP A 607 29.32 -0.96 -9.24
CA ASP A 607 28.44 -1.81 -8.41
C ASP A 607 27.08 -2.04 -9.08
N ASN A 608 26.58 -1.04 -9.83
CA ASN A 608 25.38 -1.20 -10.66
C ASN A 608 25.60 -2.28 -11.74
N GLY A 609 26.77 -2.25 -12.40
CA GLY A 609 27.13 -3.25 -13.40
C GLY A 609 27.20 -4.68 -12.86
N VAL A 610 27.56 -4.89 -11.59
CA VAL A 610 27.56 -6.21 -10.93
C VAL A 610 26.14 -6.64 -10.58
N ALA A 611 25.32 -5.74 -10.01
CA ALA A 611 23.94 -6.05 -9.65
C ALA A 611 23.10 -6.46 -10.87
N GLU A 612 23.27 -5.78 -12.00
CA GLU A 612 22.61 -6.14 -13.25
C GLU A 612 23.01 -7.53 -13.78
N LEU A 613 24.26 -7.97 -13.59
CA LEU A 613 24.69 -9.31 -13.97
C LEU A 613 23.98 -10.37 -13.12
N ILE A 614 23.82 -10.11 -11.82
CA ILE A 614 23.08 -10.98 -10.90
C ILE A 614 21.60 -11.06 -11.32
N ILE A 615 21.00 -9.91 -11.67
CA ILE A 615 19.63 -9.87 -12.19
C ILE A 615 19.51 -10.71 -13.47
N LEU A 616 20.47 -10.60 -14.39
CA LEU A 616 20.47 -11.38 -15.63
C LEU A 616 20.65 -12.88 -15.43
N ASP A 617 21.44 -13.30 -14.44
CA ASP A 617 21.59 -14.71 -14.07
C ASP A 617 20.24 -15.32 -13.61
N HIS A 618 19.31 -14.47 -13.15
CA HIS A 618 17.97 -14.86 -12.73
C HIS A 618 16.86 -14.43 -13.70
N ALA A 619 17.19 -13.86 -14.86
CA ALA A 619 16.23 -13.23 -15.77
C ALA A 619 15.10 -14.18 -16.20
N ASP A 620 15.41 -15.42 -16.57
CA ASP A 620 14.40 -16.36 -17.08
C ASP A 620 13.42 -16.77 -15.96
N ARG A 621 13.95 -17.00 -14.75
CA ARG A 621 13.14 -17.33 -13.58
C ARG A 621 12.28 -16.14 -13.15
N LEU A 622 12.84 -14.93 -13.15
CA LEU A 622 12.10 -13.69 -12.87
C LEU A 622 10.97 -13.51 -13.89
N ALA A 623 11.28 -13.65 -15.18
CA ALA A 623 10.31 -13.54 -16.25
C ALA A 623 9.16 -14.55 -16.13
N GLU A 624 9.47 -15.81 -15.85
CA GLU A 624 8.45 -16.85 -15.62
C GLU A 624 7.60 -16.54 -14.40
N THR A 625 8.23 -16.20 -13.26
CA THR A 625 7.54 -15.91 -11.99
C THR A 625 6.63 -14.70 -12.13
N THR A 626 7.06 -13.64 -12.81
CA THR A 626 6.26 -12.45 -13.07
C THR A 626 5.02 -12.76 -13.90
N ARG A 627 5.14 -13.59 -14.95
CA ARG A 627 3.96 -14.02 -15.74
C ARG A 627 2.98 -14.83 -14.89
N GLN A 628 3.49 -15.81 -14.15
CA GLN A 628 2.66 -16.64 -13.25
C GLN A 628 1.94 -15.78 -12.21
N LEU A 629 2.63 -14.80 -11.64
CA LEU A 629 2.04 -13.87 -10.67
C LEU A 629 0.98 -12.97 -11.29
N ALA A 630 1.24 -12.43 -12.49
CA ALA A 630 0.27 -11.60 -13.20
C ALA A 630 -1.02 -12.38 -13.51
N ASP A 631 -0.90 -13.63 -13.96
CA ASP A 631 -2.03 -14.50 -14.24
C ASP A 631 -2.79 -14.89 -12.95
N ALA A 632 -2.07 -15.29 -11.90
CA ALA A 632 -2.68 -15.63 -10.61
C ALA A 632 -3.42 -14.44 -9.99
N THR A 633 -2.87 -13.23 -10.11
CA THR A 633 -3.50 -12.01 -9.59
C THR A 633 -4.77 -11.68 -10.36
N ARG A 634 -4.75 -11.84 -11.69
CA ARG A 634 -5.92 -11.66 -12.56
C ARG A 634 -7.04 -12.65 -12.20
N ASP A 635 -6.70 -13.91 -12.02
CA ASP A 635 -7.66 -14.97 -11.66
C ASP A 635 -8.25 -14.74 -10.26
N ALA A 636 -7.43 -14.32 -9.29
CA ALA A 636 -7.89 -13.98 -7.95
C ALA A 636 -8.88 -12.80 -7.97
N GLN A 637 -8.61 -11.76 -8.75
CA GLN A 637 -9.49 -10.61 -8.88
C GLN A 637 -10.80 -10.97 -9.59
N ARG A 638 -10.73 -11.76 -10.65
CA ARG A 638 -11.92 -12.30 -11.33
C ARG A 638 -12.80 -13.08 -10.35
N LEU A 639 -12.21 -13.95 -9.54
CA LEU A 639 -12.94 -14.70 -8.53
C LEU A 639 -13.56 -13.77 -7.48
N GLN A 640 -12.81 -12.78 -6.99
CA GLN A 640 -13.30 -11.82 -6.01
C GLN A 640 -14.49 -11.00 -6.53
N GLU A 641 -14.42 -10.51 -7.77
CA GLU A 641 -15.51 -9.73 -8.37
C GLU A 641 -16.74 -10.60 -8.64
N ARG A 642 -16.56 -11.86 -9.07
CA ARG A 642 -17.65 -12.85 -9.19
C ARG A 642 -18.29 -13.17 -7.83
N LEU A 643 -17.51 -13.30 -6.77
CA LEU A 643 -18.06 -13.52 -5.42
C LEU A 643 -18.82 -12.28 -4.95
N SER A 644 -18.26 -11.09 -5.16
CA SER A 644 -18.87 -9.82 -4.77
C SER A 644 -20.21 -9.62 -5.46
N SER A 645 -20.34 -10.01 -6.75
CA SER A 645 -21.60 -9.92 -7.47
C SER A 645 -22.69 -10.84 -6.93
N VAL A 646 -22.33 -12.05 -6.52
CA VAL A 646 -23.25 -13.01 -5.86
C VAL A 646 -23.67 -12.50 -4.46
N PHE A 647 -22.75 -11.93 -3.70
CA PHE A 647 -23.03 -11.41 -2.35
C PHE A 647 -23.89 -10.14 -2.37
N PHE A 648 -23.62 -9.18 -3.27
CA PHE A 648 -24.40 -7.95 -3.41
C PHE A 648 -25.89 -8.23 -3.70
N LEU A 649 -26.14 -9.24 -4.55
CA LEU A 649 -27.49 -9.74 -4.86
C LEU A 649 -28.23 -10.28 -3.63
N SER A 650 -27.49 -10.91 -2.71
CA SER A 650 -28.05 -11.57 -1.53
C SER A 650 -28.32 -10.59 -0.38
N SER A 651 -27.50 -9.53 -0.24
CA SER A 651 -27.61 -8.57 0.86
C SER A 651 -28.61 -7.45 0.62
N MET A 652 -28.82 -7.00 -0.63
CA MET A 652 -29.78 -5.91 -0.88
C MET A 652 -31.25 -6.36 -0.93
N GLY A 653 -31.52 -7.64 -1.23
CA GLY A 653 -32.89 -8.17 -1.33
C GLY A 653 -33.68 -8.23 -0.02
N GLY A 654 -33.07 -7.91 1.14
CA GLY A 654 -33.72 -8.00 2.45
C GLY A 654 -33.52 -6.82 3.41
N TRP A 655 -32.66 -5.84 3.09
CA TRP A 655 -32.21 -4.84 4.08
C TRP A 655 -32.68 -3.41 3.84
N PHE A 656 -33.19 -3.09 2.64
CA PHE A 656 -33.77 -1.79 2.34
C PHE A 656 -35.14 -1.96 1.69
N PRO A 657 -36.25 -1.58 2.34
CA PRO A 657 -37.51 -1.44 1.63
C PRO A 657 -37.38 -0.25 0.68
N ILE A 658 -37.13 -0.54 -0.59
CA ILE A 658 -37.28 0.45 -1.65
C ILE A 658 -38.79 0.64 -1.82
N SER A 659 -39.35 1.69 -1.22
CA SER A 659 -40.69 2.15 -1.60
C SER A 659 -40.65 2.70 -3.03
N PRO A 660 -41.68 2.43 -3.84
CA PRO A 660 -41.77 2.91 -5.22
C PRO A 660 -41.84 4.44 -5.32
#